data_AF-A0A2N2KEE3-F1
#
_entry.id   AF-A0A2N2KEE3-F1
#
_cell.length_a   1.000
_cell.length_b   1.000
_cell.length_c   1.000
_cell.angle_alpha   90.00
_cell.angle_beta   90.00
_cell.angle_gamma   90.00
#
_symmetry.space_group_name_H-M   'P 1'
#
loop_
_entity.id
_entity.type
_entity.pdbx_description
1 polymer ?
#
loop_
_entity_poly.entity_id
_entity_poly.type
_entity_poly.pdbx_seq_one_letter_code
_entity_poly.pdbx_strand_id
1 'polypeptide(L)'
;MGKNNSEKKQGYGKLLAAWEPPDAAGDPVGCIATTFTFSPVFFEEECLGRFLGLETHPAEDGPLYLVEREEKLSQVICAAALVDQNHCKGFRSLRWDLLSARLGSGFLHAKVSLLHWSEFVRVIVTSANLTDDGYRRNQEIFGILEFQPGMKEAPTECLKGIIDFLREAATYVNPRHTKVNPAVGRLQALLDKASATVQTWGTLETRRRSGEIGIAAVLTGPGRPSAFEQLRSLWPPGSPPDLAEVVSPFFDEGIGPNRPAKELWGLLRQRGEATVTFDLVAEKIEGEETMRIRAPENLLKAGPSNRPGVSTEIRQLQLEGTRPLHAKALWMSNASWVAYMVGSSNFTSAGYGIRKAPNLEANLVYLARYDSDRSLFKALRHSFPPARPFDGDAQLKWDPIQDGDQASSGVVLLPAAFGAAIYSADKDGKHQVELELLGAPPKGWEILIEDSHQVFYSEQEWVGSGSPANILLAWAHKRPPSGFSVRWTDSAGEAWLPVNISLPTDLPPPDELRELPLEVLIDILTSARPLHQAMKGWLSRKNGPTPGVDQIGDPHKRVDTSAFLLQRTRRISRALTGLRDRLERPFPTMANLHWRLYGPVGVRAVAEAILKEGRSEEEKVFLLAELALELSRVKPASTPGSLDPAILKQEIRNIVKELKTQVIDRSLESIPSLKRYTEEAFLEALA
;
A
#
# COMPACT_ATOMS: atom_id res chain seq x y z
N MET A 1 -3.16 9.35 31.27
CA MET A 1 -1.78 9.89 31.36
C MET A 1 -1.56 10.80 30.18
N GLY A 2 -1.28 12.08 30.43
CA GLY A 2 -1.24 13.12 29.39
C GLY A 2 -0.14 12.87 28.37
N LYS A 3 -0.50 12.81 27.09
CA LYS A 3 0.46 12.92 25.99
C LYS A 3 1.06 14.32 26.08
N ASN A 4 2.35 14.40 26.43
CA ASN A 4 3.14 15.61 26.28
C ASN A 4 3.07 16.03 24.81
N ASN A 5 2.26 17.06 24.52
CA ASN A 5 2.34 17.81 23.28
C ASN A 5 3.68 18.55 23.32
N SER A 6 4.75 17.91 22.85
CA SER A 6 5.91 18.67 22.36
C SER A 6 5.35 19.66 21.34
N GLU A 7 5.60 20.95 21.51
CA GLU A 7 5.15 22.00 20.59
C GLU A 7 5.36 21.54 19.13
N LYS A 8 4.27 21.19 18.45
CA LYS A 8 4.34 20.78 17.04
C LYS A 8 4.78 22.01 16.26
N LYS A 9 6.04 22.04 15.82
CA LYS A 9 6.57 23.08 14.93
C LYS A 9 5.64 23.16 13.71
N GLN A 10 4.98 24.31 13.53
CA GLN A 10 4.01 24.50 12.44
C GLN A 10 4.69 24.23 11.10
N GLY A 11 4.04 23.48 10.22
CA GLY A 11 4.60 23.07 8.92
C GLY A 11 5.43 21.78 8.94
N TYR A 12 5.65 21.18 10.11
CA TYR A 12 6.43 19.94 10.24
C TYR A 12 5.55 18.77 10.71
N GLY A 13 5.84 17.57 10.21
CA GLY A 13 5.14 16.34 10.58
C GLY A 13 5.98 15.10 10.35
N LYS A 14 5.59 13.99 10.99
CA LYS A 14 6.18 12.68 10.76
C LYS A 14 5.37 11.98 9.68
N LEU A 15 5.99 11.69 8.53
CA LEU A 15 5.30 11.04 7.41
C LEU A 15 4.74 9.65 7.79
N LEU A 16 5.45 8.87 8.60
CA LEU A 16 4.94 7.58 9.11
C LEU A 16 3.63 7.72 9.91
N ALA A 17 3.42 8.83 10.62
CA ALA A 17 2.17 9.03 11.36
C ALA A 17 0.95 9.21 10.43
N ALA A 18 1.17 9.59 9.16
CA ALA A 18 0.11 9.69 8.17
C ALA A 18 -0.40 8.31 7.70
N TRP A 19 0.30 7.22 8.03
CA TRP A 19 -0.17 5.85 7.79
C TRP A 19 -1.10 5.33 8.89
N GLU A 20 -1.15 6.01 10.04
CA GLU A 20 -2.00 5.60 11.16
C GLU A 20 -3.46 6.04 10.91
N PRO A 21 -4.46 5.18 11.17
CA PRO A 21 -5.86 5.58 11.09
C PRO A 21 -6.15 6.68 12.12
N PRO A 22 -6.91 7.73 11.75
CA PRO A 22 -7.49 8.62 12.76
C PRO A 22 -8.52 7.89 13.62
N ASP A 23 -8.90 8.51 14.74
CA ASP A 23 -10.00 8.02 15.56
C ASP A 23 -11.28 7.90 14.72
N ALA A 24 -12.00 6.79 14.89
CA ALA A 24 -13.23 6.47 14.15
C ALA A 24 -13.07 6.30 12.62
N ALA A 25 -11.86 6.06 12.10
CA ALA A 25 -11.65 5.72 10.69
C ALA A 25 -12.39 4.44 10.23
N GLY A 26 -12.71 3.56 11.19
CA GLY A 26 -13.35 2.27 10.94
C GLY A 26 -12.35 1.20 10.51
N ASP A 27 -12.86 0.13 9.90
CA ASP A 27 -12.06 -1.05 9.54
C ASP A 27 -11.23 -0.78 8.27
N PRO A 28 -9.98 -1.31 8.17
CA PRO A 28 -9.19 -1.22 6.94
C PRO A 28 -9.89 -1.85 5.74
N VAL A 29 -10.01 -1.10 4.65
CA VAL A 29 -10.57 -1.57 3.36
C VAL A 29 -9.46 -1.94 2.40
N GLY A 30 -8.39 -1.13 2.34
CA GLY A 30 -7.20 -1.42 1.55
C GLY A 30 -6.29 -0.20 1.34
N CYS A 31 -5.10 -0.43 0.79
CA CYS A 31 -4.15 0.64 0.47
C CYS A 31 -3.39 0.39 -0.84
N ILE A 32 -3.07 1.46 -1.55
CA ILE A 32 -2.21 1.46 -2.73
C ILE A 32 -1.11 2.48 -2.51
N ALA A 33 0.13 2.09 -2.80
CA ALA A 33 1.25 3.03 -2.81
C ALA A 33 2.06 2.92 -4.10
N THR A 34 2.55 4.06 -4.60
CA THR A 34 3.53 4.13 -5.68
C THR A 34 4.87 4.59 -5.13
N THR A 35 5.97 4.13 -5.70
CA THR A 35 7.31 4.61 -5.34
C THR A 35 8.32 4.34 -6.46
N PHE A 36 9.45 5.05 -6.41
CA PHE A 36 10.60 4.74 -7.26
C PHE A 36 11.47 3.68 -6.61
N THR A 37 12.22 4.04 -5.57
CA THR A 37 12.98 3.08 -4.74
C THR A 37 12.07 2.45 -3.69
N PHE A 38 12.31 1.19 -3.34
CA PHE A 38 11.42 0.42 -2.48
C PHE A 38 12.17 -0.53 -1.54
N SER A 39 11.67 -0.65 -0.31
CA SER A 39 12.02 -1.71 0.62
C SER A 39 10.74 -2.48 1.01
N PRO A 40 10.60 -3.75 0.59
CA PRO A 40 9.45 -4.59 0.95
C PRO A 40 9.27 -4.72 2.47
N VAL A 41 10.38 -4.85 3.20
CA VAL A 41 10.39 -4.97 4.67
C VAL A 41 9.86 -3.69 5.30
N PHE A 42 10.36 -2.52 4.88
CA PHE A 42 9.88 -1.24 5.40
C PHE A 42 8.39 -1.05 5.10
N PHE A 43 7.95 -1.36 3.88
CA PHE A 43 6.54 -1.25 3.52
C PHE A 43 5.64 -2.16 4.36
N GLU A 44 6.02 -3.42 4.56
CA GLU A 44 5.22 -4.37 5.34
C GLU A 44 5.21 -4.01 6.84
N GLU A 45 6.37 -3.82 7.44
CA GLU A 45 6.50 -3.68 8.89
C GLU A 45 6.11 -2.27 9.37
N GLU A 46 6.45 -1.23 8.61
CA GLU A 46 6.25 0.15 9.05
C GLU A 46 5.00 0.80 8.47
N CYS A 47 4.75 0.63 7.15
CA CYS A 47 3.62 1.25 6.49
C CYS A 47 2.33 0.44 6.70
N LEU A 48 2.30 -0.82 6.26
CA LEU A 48 1.13 -1.71 6.43
C LEU A 48 0.84 -1.96 7.91
N GLY A 49 1.89 -2.16 8.73
CA GLY A 49 1.73 -2.29 10.18
C GLY A 49 0.91 -1.16 10.81
N ARG A 50 1.20 0.11 10.46
CA ARG A 50 0.44 1.28 10.93
C ARG A 50 -0.95 1.39 10.31
N PHE A 51 -1.07 1.14 9.01
CA PHE A 51 -2.36 1.19 8.30
C PHE A 51 -3.38 0.21 8.89
N LEU A 52 -2.93 -1.01 9.21
CA LEU A 52 -3.75 -2.07 9.78
C LEU A 52 -3.95 -1.93 11.29
N GLY A 53 -3.16 -1.06 11.94
CA GLY A 53 -3.13 -0.91 13.40
C GLY A 53 -2.65 -2.16 14.10
N LEU A 54 -1.56 -2.78 13.61
CA LEU A 54 -0.96 -3.95 14.26
C LEU A 54 -0.45 -3.57 15.65
N GLU A 55 -0.77 -4.40 16.64
CA GLU A 55 -0.33 -4.24 18.03
C GLU A 55 1.00 -4.93 18.30
N THR A 56 1.39 -5.86 17.43
CA THR A 56 2.59 -6.68 17.56
C THR A 56 3.71 -6.23 16.63
N HIS A 57 4.95 -6.54 17.00
CA HIS A 57 6.14 -6.19 16.24
C HIS A 57 6.93 -7.45 15.82
N PRO A 58 7.42 -7.54 14.56
CA PRO A 58 8.12 -8.73 14.07
C PRO A 58 9.34 -9.12 14.92
N ALA A 59 10.11 -8.13 15.40
CA ALA A 59 11.30 -8.37 16.21
C ALA A 59 11.01 -8.80 17.66
N GLU A 60 9.80 -8.54 18.17
CA GLU A 60 9.48 -8.75 19.60
C GLU A 60 8.49 -9.90 19.81
N ASP A 61 7.50 -10.04 18.92
CA ASP A 61 6.34 -10.90 19.12
C ASP A 61 6.35 -12.16 18.24
N GLY A 62 7.23 -12.23 17.25
CA GLY A 62 7.47 -13.40 16.40
C GLY A 62 6.18 -14.05 15.85
N PRO A 63 5.80 -15.27 16.28
CA PRO A 63 4.58 -15.94 15.82
C PRO A 63 3.29 -15.13 15.97
N LEU A 64 3.17 -14.30 17.01
CA LEU A 64 1.97 -13.47 17.22
C LEU A 64 1.81 -12.41 16.13
N TYR A 65 2.92 -11.82 15.68
CA TYR A 65 2.93 -10.91 14.54
C TYR A 65 2.50 -11.60 13.26
N LEU A 66 2.95 -12.83 13.00
CA LEU A 66 2.53 -13.58 11.82
C LEU A 66 1.02 -13.85 11.81
N VAL A 67 0.45 -14.19 12.97
CA VAL A 67 -0.99 -14.39 13.15
C VAL A 67 -1.78 -13.10 12.93
N GLU A 68 -1.39 -12.00 13.58
CA GLU A 68 -2.09 -10.71 13.47
C GLU A 68 -2.01 -10.16 12.05
N ARG A 69 -0.82 -10.17 11.45
CA ARG A 69 -0.58 -9.74 10.07
C ARG A 69 -1.44 -10.53 9.09
N GLU A 70 -1.48 -11.85 9.24
CA GLU A 70 -2.31 -12.74 8.41
C GLU A 70 -3.80 -12.41 8.55
N GLU A 71 -4.28 -12.28 9.79
CA GLU A 71 -5.67 -11.94 10.07
C GLU A 71 -6.04 -10.61 9.41
N LYS A 72 -5.21 -9.57 9.56
CA LYS A 72 -5.55 -8.22 9.10
C LYS A 72 -5.42 -8.07 7.58
N LEU A 73 -4.38 -8.62 6.96
CA LEU A 73 -4.19 -8.52 5.51
C LEU A 73 -5.17 -9.39 4.72
N SER A 74 -5.61 -10.53 5.25
CA SER A 74 -6.60 -11.39 4.57
C SER A 74 -7.98 -10.73 4.43
N GLN A 75 -8.24 -9.65 5.18
CA GLN A 75 -9.52 -8.96 5.22
C GLN A 75 -9.62 -7.77 4.24
N VAL A 76 -8.50 -7.23 3.76
CA VAL A 76 -8.53 -6.07 2.83
C VAL A 76 -8.82 -6.50 1.38
N ILE A 77 -9.41 -5.59 0.59
CA ILE A 77 -9.61 -5.79 -0.87
C ILE A 77 -8.26 -5.90 -1.57
N CYS A 78 -7.35 -4.99 -1.19
CA CYS A 78 -6.05 -4.83 -1.82
C CYS A 78 -5.11 -4.13 -0.84
N ALA A 79 -3.91 -4.67 -0.68
CA ALA A 79 -2.74 -3.94 -0.21
C ALA A 79 -1.70 -4.08 -1.32
N ALA A 80 -1.29 -2.98 -1.96
CA ALA A 80 -0.40 -3.04 -3.11
C ALA A 80 0.67 -1.94 -3.10
N ALA A 81 1.87 -2.31 -3.54
CA ALA A 81 2.94 -1.40 -3.91
C ALA A 81 3.21 -1.51 -5.42
N LEU A 82 3.02 -0.40 -6.14
CA LEU A 82 3.43 -0.25 -7.54
C LEU A 82 4.79 0.46 -7.56
N VAL A 83 5.81 -0.28 -8.02
CA VAL A 83 7.21 0.12 -7.90
C VAL A 83 7.83 0.19 -9.28
N ASP A 84 8.69 1.18 -9.50
CA ASP A 84 9.48 1.23 -10.74
C ASP A 84 10.27 -0.07 -10.94
N GLN A 85 10.30 -0.57 -12.18
CA GLN A 85 10.95 -1.83 -12.52
C GLN A 85 12.42 -1.93 -12.09
N ASN A 86 13.14 -0.81 -11.96
CA ASN A 86 14.54 -0.80 -11.52
C ASN A 86 14.71 -1.18 -10.04
N HIS A 87 13.65 -1.05 -9.23
CA HIS A 87 13.70 -1.25 -7.78
C HIS A 87 12.64 -2.23 -7.26
N CYS A 88 11.83 -2.79 -8.16
CA CYS A 88 10.77 -3.75 -7.83
C CYS A 88 11.34 -5.15 -7.53
N LYS A 89 11.89 -5.35 -6.33
CA LYS A 89 12.46 -6.63 -5.90
C LYS A 89 12.31 -6.88 -4.40
N GLY A 90 12.47 -8.14 -4.01
CA GLY A 90 12.71 -8.57 -2.63
C GLY A 90 11.61 -9.42 -2.00
N PHE A 91 12.01 -10.11 -0.92
CA PHE A 91 11.18 -11.04 -0.17
C PHE A 91 10.05 -10.33 0.56
N ARG A 92 8.88 -10.97 0.59
CA ARG A 92 7.69 -10.46 1.28
C ARG A 92 6.65 -11.54 1.53
N SER A 93 5.64 -11.19 2.33
CA SER A 93 4.37 -11.91 2.33
C SER A 93 3.64 -11.74 0.99
N LEU A 94 3.04 -12.83 0.49
CA LEU A 94 2.14 -12.78 -0.68
C LEU A 94 0.74 -12.26 -0.33
N ARG A 95 0.49 -11.89 0.93
CA ARG A 95 -0.77 -11.27 1.36
C ARG A 95 -0.95 -9.83 0.86
N TRP A 96 0.09 -9.24 0.28
CA TRP A 96 0.03 -7.96 -0.41
C TRP A 96 0.76 -8.04 -1.74
N ASP A 97 0.33 -7.19 -2.67
CA ASP A 97 0.73 -7.23 -4.07
C ASP A 97 1.95 -6.36 -4.34
N LEU A 98 2.93 -6.91 -5.05
CA LEU A 98 4.06 -6.15 -5.56
C LEU A 98 3.97 -6.11 -7.09
N LEU A 99 3.82 -4.89 -7.61
CA LEU A 99 3.59 -4.63 -9.01
C LEU A 99 4.78 -3.87 -9.59
N SER A 100 5.39 -4.42 -10.63
CA SER A 100 6.53 -3.80 -11.33
C SER A 100 6.01 -2.92 -12.46
N ALA A 101 6.14 -1.60 -12.36
CA ALA A 101 5.79 -0.68 -13.45
C ALA A 101 6.92 -0.63 -14.49
N ARG A 102 6.63 -1.14 -15.69
CA ARG A 102 7.59 -1.34 -16.79
C ARG A 102 7.37 -0.33 -17.89
N LEU A 103 7.83 0.89 -17.66
CA LEU A 103 7.81 1.93 -18.68
C LEU A 103 8.87 1.62 -19.75
N GLY A 104 8.50 1.75 -21.03
CA GLY A 104 9.45 1.60 -22.14
C GLY A 104 10.48 2.75 -22.21
N SER A 105 10.16 3.89 -21.59
CA SER A 105 11.03 5.06 -21.45
C SER A 105 10.53 5.94 -20.30
N GLY A 106 11.43 6.55 -19.53
CA GLY A 106 11.06 7.23 -18.29
C GLY A 106 10.88 6.27 -17.12
N PHE A 107 10.54 6.81 -15.95
CA PHE A 107 10.40 6.05 -14.71
C PHE A 107 9.05 6.29 -14.04
N LEU A 108 8.58 5.33 -13.26
CA LEU A 108 7.57 5.57 -12.25
C LEU A 108 8.24 6.27 -11.06
N HIS A 109 8.05 7.58 -10.95
CA HIS A 109 8.73 8.38 -9.94
C HIS A 109 7.77 9.00 -8.91
N ALA A 110 6.47 9.00 -9.20
CA ALA A 110 5.40 9.39 -8.30
C ALA A 110 5.45 8.58 -6.98
N LYS A 111 5.33 9.30 -5.86
CA LYS A 111 5.14 8.69 -4.54
C LYS A 111 3.80 9.12 -3.95
N VAL A 112 2.79 8.30 -4.26
CA VAL A 112 1.40 8.50 -3.85
C VAL A 112 1.01 7.34 -2.96
N SER A 113 0.30 7.60 -1.86
CA SER A 113 -0.33 6.56 -1.04
C SER A 113 -1.80 6.87 -0.86
N LEU A 114 -2.68 5.97 -1.29
CA LEU A 114 -4.11 6.01 -1.04
C LEU A 114 -4.42 4.98 0.04
N LEU A 115 -4.92 5.45 1.18
CA LEU A 115 -5.28 4.64 2.34
C LEU A 115 -6.79 4.72 2.53
N HIS A 116 -7.45 3.57 2.65
CA HIS A 116 -8.90 3.49 2.74
C HIS A 116 -9.31 2.65 3.95
N TRP A 117 -10.05 3.26 4.86
CA TRP A 117 -10.81 2.65 5.95
C TRP A 117 -12.31 2.91 5.74
N SER A 118 -13.18 2.12 6.38
CA SER A 118 -14.62 2.15 6.07
C SER A 118 -15.27 3.53 6.19
N GLU A 119 -14.76 4.39 7.07
CA GLU A 119 -15.26 5.76 7.30
C GLU A 119 -14.20 6.84 7.00
N PHE A 120 -13.11 6.50 6.29
CA PHE A 120 -12.03 7.45 6.02
C PHE A 120 -11.21 7.10 4.77
N VAL A 121 -10.98 8.10 3.90
CA VAL A 121 -10.04 7.99 2.79
C VAL A 121 -8.96 9.05 2.95
N ARG A 122 -7.69 8.62 2.88
CA ARG A 122 -6.53 9.50 2.90
C ARG A 122 -5.72 9.35 1.63
N VAL A 123 -5.27 10.46 1.06
CA VAL A 123 -4.27 10.48 0.00
C VAL A 123 -3.04 11.24 0.48
N ILE A 124 -1.87 10.63 0.31
CA ILE A 124 -0.57 11.21 0.63
C ILE A 124 0.17 11.37 -0.69
N VAL A 125 0.69 12.57 -0.96
CA VAL A 125 1.61 12.83 -2.08
C VAL A 125 2.89 13.38 -1.50
N THR A 126 4.03 12.75 -1.80
CA THR A 126 5.29 13.02 -1.10
C THR A 126 6.49 12.99 -2.04
N SER A 127 7.61 13.60 -1.60
CA SER A 127 8.93 13.41 -2.21
C SER A 127 9.63 12.13 -1.73
N ALA A 128 9.15 11.50 -0.66
CA ALA A 128 9.76 10.36 -0.01
C ALA A 128 9.52 9.03 -0.74
N ASN A 129 10.59 8.27 -0.99
CA ASN A 129 10.50 6.85 -1.37
C ASN A 129 10.05 5.99 -0.17
N LEU A 130 9.42 4.83 -0.43
CA LEU A 130 9.03 3.85 0.60
C LEU A 130 10.25 3.07 1.13
N THR A 131 11.11 3.76 1.87
CA THR A 131 12.34 3.25 2.48
C THR A 131 12.57 3.89 3.86
N ASP A 132 13.46 3.28 4.67
CA ASP A 132 13.87 3.84 5.96
C ASP A 132 14.44 5.26 5.81
N ASP A 133 15.32 5.46 4.82
CA ASP A 133 15.91 6.77 4.54
C ASP A 133 14.85 7.81 4.17
N GLY A 134 13.90 7.47 3.28
CA GLY A 134 12.84 8.39 2.86
C GLY A 134 11.93 8.82 4.02
N TYR A 135 11.55 7.91 4.91
CA TYR A 135 10.57 8.22 5.96
C TYR A 135 11.18 8.70 7.28
N ARG A 136 12.48 8.44 7.52
CA ARG A 136 13.11 8.70 8.81
C ARG A 136 14.35 9.58 8.76
N ARG A 137 15.08 9.62 7.63
CA ARG A 137 16.39 10.29 7.58
C ARG A 137 16.39 11.52 6.69
N ASN A 138 15.90 11.41 5.46
CA ASN A 138 15.88 12.50 4.50
C ASN A 138 14.95 13.63 4.95
N GLN A 139 15.30 14.87 4.64
CA GLN A 139 14.38 16.00 4.73
C GLN A 139 13.48 15.98 3.49
N GLU A 140 12.26 15.50 3.69
CA GLU A 140 11.23 15.33 2.67
C GLU A 140 10.11 16.35 2.83
N ILE A 141 9.25 16.44 1.81
CA ILE A 141 8.01 17.20 1.86
C ILE A 141 6.83 16.34 1.41
N PHE A 142 5.67 16.56 2.02
CA PHE A 142 4.45 15.82 1.71
C PHE A 142 3.20 16.67 1.90
N GLY A 143 2.15 16.31 1.18
CA GLY A 143 0.79 16.81 1.35
C GLY A 143 -0.18 15.67 1.64
N ILE A 144 -1.22 15.97 2.41
CA ILE A 144 -2.25 15.00 2.81
C ILE A 144 -3.62 15.58 2.44
N LEU A 145 -4.44 14.77 1.77
CA LEU A 145 -5.86 15.01 1.53
C LEU A 145 -6.66 13.98 2.31
N GLU A 146 -7.66 14.44 3.04
CA GLU A 146 -8.50 13.59 3.91
C GLU A 146 -9.96 13.78 3.55
N PHE A 147 -10.68 12.66 3.50
CA PHE A 147 -12.10 12.59 3.18
C PHE A 147 -12.77 11.71 4.22
N GLN A 148 -13.87 12.20 4.78
CA GLN A 148 -14.64 11.49 5.81
C GLN A 148 -16.14 11.85 5.70
N PRO A 149 -17.04 11.02 6.25
CA PRO A 149 -18.47 11.32 6.30
C PRO A 149 -18.75 12.68 6.94
N GLY A 150 -19.77 13.38 6.44
CA GLY A 150 -20.22 14.66 7.00
C GLY A 150 -19.40 15.89 6.56
N MET A 151 -18.33 15.71 5.79
CA MET A 151 -17.67 16.82 5.11
C MET A 151 -18.59 17.45 4.06
N LYS A 152 -18.80 18.77 4.14
CA LYS A 152 -19.63 19.49 3.16
C LYS A 152 -18.90 19.68 1.83
N GLU A 153 -17.61 20.02 1.88
CA GLU A 153 -16.78 20.31 0.72
C GLU A 153 -15.40 19.66 0.89
N ALA A 154 -14.85 19.10 -0.18
CA ALA A 154 -13.49 18.54 -0.25
C ALA A 154 -12.95 18.59 -1.70
N PRO A 155 -11.63 18.48 -1.93
CA PRO A 155 -11.05 18.52 -3.28
C PRO A 155 -11.24 17.17 -4.00
N THR A 156 -12.49 16.83 -4.30
CA THR A 156 -12.90 15.57 -4.94
C THR A 156 -12.38 15.42 -6.38
N GLU A 157 -12.25 16.50 -7.15
CA GLU A 157 -11.62 16.48 -8.48
C GLU A 157 -10.12 16.20 -8.39
N CYS A 158 -9.46 16.67 -7.32
CA CYS A 158 -8.07 16.31 -7.06
C CYS A 158 -7.94 14.81 -6.74
N LEU A 159 -8.83 14.26 -5.91
CA LEU A 159 -8.87 12.82 -5.62
C LEU A 159 -9.10 12.01 -6.90
N LYS A 160 -10.07 12.42 -7.72
CA LYS A 160 -10.37 11.77 -9.00
C LYS A 160 -9.16 11.77 -9.94
N GLY A 161 -8.49 12.91 -10.09
CA GLY A 161 -7.28 13.01 -10.92
C GLY A 161 -6.16 12.09 -10.43
N ILE A 162 -6.00 11.93 -9.12
CA ILE A 162 -5.03 11.01 -8.52
C ILE A 162 -5.44 9.55 -8.75
N ILE A 163 -6.72 9.20 -8.57
CA ILE A 163 -7.23 7.85 -8.85
C ILE A 163 -7.01 7.48 -10.33
N ASP A 164 -7.32 8.38 -11.25
CA ASP A 164 -7.12 8.14 -12.69
C ASP A 164 -5.63 8.00 -13.04
N PHE A 165 -4.76 8.75 -12.37
CA PHE A 165 -3.32 8.58 -12.49
C PHE A 165 -2.82 7.23 -11.96
N LEU A 166 -3.35 6.74 -10.83
CA LEU A 166 -3.01 5.41 -10.31
C LEU A 166 -3.50 4.30 -11.24
N ARG A 167 -4.68 4.46 -11.86
CA ARG A 167 -5.17 3.54 -12.89
C ARG A 167 -4.23 3.51 -14.10
N GLU A 168 -3.82 4.68 -14.60
CA GLU A 168 -2.86 4.78 -15.69
C GLU A 168 -1.52 4.13 -15.34
N ALA A 169 -0.98 4.41 -14.14
CA ALA A 169 0.27 3.81 -13.67
C ALA A 169 0.19 2.28 -13.65
N ALA A 170 -0.96 1.71 -13.25
CA ALA A 170 -1.17 0.27 -13.24
C ALA A 170 -1.18 -0.36 -14.65
N THR A 171 -1.46 0.41 -15.72
CA THR A 171 -1.37 -0.12 -17.10
C THR A 171 0.07 -0.48 -17.51
N TYR A 172 1.07 0.09 -16.84
CA TYR A 172 2.47 -0.21 -17.09
C TYR A 172 2.96 -1.49 -16.40
N VAL A 173 2.13 -2.22 -15.64
CA VAL A 173 2.57 -3.48 -15.01
C VAL A 173 2.90 -4.54 -16.06
N ASN A 174 2.07 -4.64 -17.09
CA ASN A 174 2.12 -5.68 -18.12
C ASN A 174 1.74 -5.11 -19.50
N PRO A 175 2.40 -4.05 -20.01
CA PRO A 175 1.88 -3.24 -21.12
C PRO A 175 1.82 -3.97 -22.46
N ARG A 176 2.50 -5.11 -22.60
CA ARG A 176 2.52 -5.94 -23.83
C ARG A 176 1.73 -7.24 -23.71
N HIS A 177 1.21 -7.53 -22.53
CA HIS A 177 0.55 -8.79 -22.21
C HIS A 177 -0.96 -8.57 -22.16
N THR A 178 -1.72 -9.48 -22.75
CA THR A 178 -3.18 -9.35 -22.85
C THR A 178 -3.89 -9.95 -21.64
N LYS A 179 -3.20 -10.79 -20.87
CA LYS A 179 -3.78 -11.43 -19.70
C LYS A 179 -3.86 -10.46 -18.54
N VAL A 180 -5.05 -10.37 -17.96
CA VAL A 180 -5.31 -9.51 -16.79
C VAL A 180 -4.54 -10.08 -15.59
N ASN A 181 -3.69 -9.25 -14.98
CA ASN A 181 -3.03 -9.58 -13.73
C ASN A 181 -4.05 -9.45 -12.57
N PRO A 182 -4.35 -10.52 -11.81
CA PRO A 182 -5.31 -10.47 -10.70
C PRO A 182 -5.02 -9.39 -9.66
N ALA A 183 -3.74 -9.10 -9.40
CA ALA A 183 -3.33 -8.03 -8.49
C ALA A 183 -3.69 -6.63 -9.02
N VAL A 184 -3.59 -6.42 -10.34
CA VAL A 184 -4.07 -5.18 -10.97
C VAL A 184 -5.60 -5.09 -10.87
N GLY A 185 -6.31 -6.22 -10.99
CA GLY A 185 -7.76 -6.27 -10.77
C GLY A 185 -8.16 -5.87 -9.34
N ARG A 186 -7.45 -6.37 -8.32
CA ARG A 186 -7.66 -5.96 -6.91
C ARG A 186 -7.37 -4.47 -6.69
N LEU A 187 -6.29 -3.95 -7.28
CA LEU A 187 -5.95 -2.53 -7.24
C LEU A 187 -7.07 -1.68 -7.84
N GLN A 188 -7.57 -2.05 -9.03
CA GLN A 188 -8.68 -1.35 -9.69
C GLN A 188 -9.95 -1.39 -8.84
N ALA A 189 -10.30 -2.55 -8.27
CA ALA A 189 -11.45 -2.69 -7.39
C ALA A 189 -11.37 -1.78 -6.15
N LEU A 190 -10.18 -1.62 -5.56
CA LEU A 190 -9.98 -0.70 -4.44
C LEU A 190 -10.13 0.77 -4.85
N LEU A 191 -9.59 1.15 -6.02
CA LEU A 191 -9.76 2.51 -6.55
C LEU A 191 -11.22 2.85 -6.83
N ASP A 192 -11.97 1.91 -7.40
CA ASP A 192 -13.41 2.05 -7.64
C ASP A 192 -14.17 2.18 -6.31
N LYS A 193 -13.83 1.34 -5.32
CA LYS A 193 -14.43 1.38 -3.98
C LYS A 193 -14.14 2.70 -3.27
N ALA A 194 -12.92 3.25 -3.36
CA ALA A 194 -12.56 4.53 -2.77
C ALA A 194 -13.35 5.69 -3.40
N SER A 195 -13.42 5.73 -4.74
CA SER A 195 -14.21 6.73 -5.47
C SER A 195 -15.70 6.67 -5.11
N ALA A 196 -16.29 5.46 -5.13
CA ALA A 196 -17.69 5.26 -4.78
C ALA A 196 -17.99 5.66 -3.33
N THR A 197 -17.10 5.34 -2.39
CA THR A 197 -17.27 5.66 -0.96
C THR A 197 -17.27 7.17 -0.70
N VAL A 198 -16.34 7.91 -1.31
CA VAL A 198 -16.33 9.38 -1.17
C VAL A 198 -17.57 10.02 -1.81
N GLN A 199 -18.06 9.45 -2.92
CA GLN A 199 -19.31 9.91 -3.54
C GLN A 199 -20.54 9.66 -2.66
N THR A 200 -20.64 8.52 -1.96
CA THR A 200 -21.79 8.24 -1.10
C THR A 200 -21.85 9.12 0.15
N TRP A 201 -20.73 9.70 0.58
CA TRP A 201 -20.70 10.69 1.67
C TRP A 201 -21.34 12.04 1.29
N GLY A 202 -21.66 12.26 0.01
CA GLY A 202 -22.34 13.48 -0.44
C GLY A 202 -21.46 14.73 -0.41
N THR A 203 -20.14 14.55 -0.37
CA THR A 203 -19.16 15.63 -0.32
C THR A 203 -19.15 16.39 -1.65
N LEU A 204 -19.32 17.71 -1.61
CA LEU A 204 -19.25 18.56 -2.79
C LEU A 204 -17.81 18.94 -3.14
N GLU A 205 -17.55 19.22 -4.40
CA GLU A 205 -16.25 19.77 -4.82
C GLU A 205 -16.00 21.13 -4.17
N THR A 206 -14.84 21.29 -3.56
CA THR A 206 -14.40 22.57 -2.98
C THR A 206 -14.39 23.65 -4.04
N ARG A 207 -15.21 24.68 -3.86
CA ARG A 207 -15.18 25.85 -4.74
C ARG A 207 -14.02 26.74 -4.34
N ARG A 208 -13.27 27.26 -5.33
CA ARG A 208 -12.25 28.29 -5.07
C ARG A 208 -12.93 29.58 -4.61
N ARG A 209 -13.03 29.79 -3.29
CA ARG A 209 -13.59 31.01 -2.69
C ARG A 209 -12.49 31.93 -2.18
N SER A 210 -12.84 33.20 -1.99
CA SER A 210 -11.97 34.14 -1.28
C SER A 210 -11.85 33.68 0.18
N GLY A 211 -10.63 33.48 0.67
CA GLY A 211 -10.35 33.03 2.04
C GLY A 211 -10.07 31.52 2.18
N GLU A 212 -10.04 30.77 1.08
CA GLU A 212 -9.81 29.32 1.08
C GLU A 212 -8.60 28.93 0.20
N ILE A 213 -7.96 27.80 0.52
CA ILE A 213 -6.94 27.19 -0.36
C ILE A 213 -7.64 26.36 -1.42
N GLY A 214 -7.40 26.68 -2.69
CA GLY A 214 -7.66 25.75 -3.79
C GLY A 214 -6.57 24.67 -3.82
N ILE A 215 -6.98 23.42 -3.94
CA ILE A 215 -6.05 22.28 -4.06
C ILE A 215 -6.25 21.63 -5.43
N ALA A 216 -5.15 21.32 -6.10
CA ALA A 216 -5.18 20.58 -7.37
C ALA A 216 -3.99 19.62 -7.46
N ALA A 217 -4.14 18.56 -8.26
CA ALA A 217 -3.04 17.68 -8.61
C ALA A 217 -2.33 18.20 -9.87
N VAL A 218 -1.00 18.13 -9.88
CA VAL A 218 -0.17 18.30 -11.08
C VAL A 218 0.54 16.98 -11.36
N LEU A 219 0.14 16.34 -12.46
CA LEU A 219 0.45 14.94 -12.75
C LEU A 219 1.12 14.86 -14.13
N THR A 220 2.38 14.44 -14.20
CA THR A 220 3.11 14.31 -15.47
C THR A 220 3.24 12.85 -15.88
N GLY A 221 3.44 12.60 -17.17
CA GLY A 221 3.52 11.24 -17.72
C GLY A 221 3.45 11.23 -19.24
N PRO A 222 3.68 10.07 -19.88
CA PRO A 222 3.51 9.92 -21.32
C PRO A 222 2.09 10.34 -21.76
N GLY A 223 1.99 11.29 -22.69
CA GLY A 223 0.70 11.79 -23.19
C GLY A 223 0.00 12.81 -22.27
N ARG A 224 0.58 13.15 -21.11
CA ARG A 224 0.08 14.20 -20.22
C ARG A 224 0.76 15.55 -20.52
N PRO A 225 0.07 16.69 -20.27
CA PRO A 225 0.70 18.00 -20.33
C PRO A 225 1.84 18.11 -19.31
N SER A 226 2.81 18.96 -19.61
CA SER A 226 3.89 19.29 -18.67
C SER A 226 3.35 19.93 -17.38
N ALA A 227 4.14 19.86 -16.31
CA ALA A 227 3.78 20.50 -15.05
C ALA A 227 3.56 22.01 -15.23
N PHE A 228 4.36 22.67 -16.07
CA PHE A 228 4.24 24.10 -16.33
C PHE A 228 2.98 24.48 -17.12
N GLU A 229 2.53 23.66 -18.07
CA GLU A 229 1.23 23.86 -18.77
C GLU A 229 0.05 23.72 -17.80
N GLN A 230 0.11 22.74 -16.90
CA GLN A 230 -0.90 22.55 -15.86
C GLN A 230 -0.91 23.73 -14.88
N LEU A 231 0.26 24.15 -14.39
CA LEU A 231 0.40 25.32 -13.51
C LEU A 231 -0.13 26.60 -14.18
N ARG A 232 0.14 26.81 -15.47
CA ARG A 232 -0.41 27.94 -16.24
C ARG A 232 -1.94 27.93 -16.26
N SER A 233 -2.53 26.74 -16.41
CA SER A 233 -3.99 26.55 -16.44
C SER A 233 -4.63 26.71 -15.06
N LEU A 234 -3.91 26.36 -13.99
CA LEU A 234 -4.37 26.52 -12.61
C LEU A 234 -4.27 27.97 -12.13
N TRP A 235 -3.29 28.72 -12.63
CA TRP A 235 -2.98 30.09 -12.21
C TRP A 235 -4.07 31.09 -12.66
N PRO A 236 -4.46 32.05 -11.81
CA PRO A 236 -5.46 33.05 -12.16
C PRO A 236 -5.08 33.92 -13.39
N PRO A 237 -6.00 34.17 -14.33
CA PRO A 237 -5.71 34.95 -15.52
C PRO A 237 -5.45 36.43 -15.20
N GLY A 238 -4.61 37.08 -16.02
CA GLY A 238 -4.38 38.53 -15.97
C GLY A 238 -3.41 39.02 -14.88
N SER A 239 -2.97 38.16 -13.96
CA SER A 239 -2.01 38.52 -12.90
C SER A 239 -0.86 37.51 -12.83
N PRO A 240 0.10 37.49 -13.78
CA PRO A 240 1.20 36.55 -13.76
C PRO A 240 2.07 36.67 -12.50
N PRO A 241 2.74 35.58 -12.06
CA PRO A 241 3.68 35.64 -10.94
C PRO A 241 4.87 36.54 -11.28
N ASP A 242 5.37 37.28 -10.30
CA ASP A 242 6.67 38.00 -10.38
C ASP A 242 7.77 37.31 -9.61
N LEU A 243 7.45 36.40 -8.70
CA LEU A 243 8.42 35.70 -7.89
C LEU A 243 8.25 34.19 -8.01
N ALA A 244 9.36 33.47 -8.14
CA ALA A 244 9.39 32.02 -7.98
C ALA A 244 10.58 31.58 -7.11
N GLU A 245 10.38 30.59 -6.25
CA GLU A 245 11.42 29.96 -5.43
C GLU A 245 11.40 28.44 -5.68
N VAL A 246 12.57 27.85 -5.94
CA VAL A 246 12.72 26.43 -6.32
C VAL A 246 13.60 25.71 -5.31
N VAL A 247 13.09 24.59 -4.77
CA VAL A 247 13.84 23.61 -3.97
C VAL A 247 13.84 22.29 -4.72
N SER A 248 15.02 21.75 -5.01
CA SER A 248 15.17 20.41 -5.61
C SER A 248 16.56 19.87 -5.31
N PRO A 249 16.72 18.56 -5.07
CA PRO A 249 18.05 17.93 -5.00
C PRO A 249 18.71 17.77 -6.37
N PHE A 250 17.91 17.71 -7.45
CA PHE A 250 18.40 17.38 -8.79
C PHE A 250 17.88 18.35 -9.86
N PHE A 251 18.71 18.60 -10.88
CA PHE A 251 18.51 19.58 -11.94
C PHE A 251 19.09 19.08 -13.27
N ASP A 252 18.56 19.55 -14.41
CA ASP A 252 19.16 19.26 -15.72
C ASP A 252 20.57 19.86 -15.85
N GLU A 253 21.55 19.00 -16.15
CA GLU A 253 22.93 19.40 -16.47
C GLU A 253 23.10 19.75 -17.96
N GLY A 254 24.16 20.49 -18.28
CA GLY A 254 24.57 20.78 -19.67
C GLY A 254 25.12 22.18 -19.89
N ILE A 255 25.63 22.42 -21.10
CA ILE A 255 26.30 23.68 -21.48
C ILE A 255 25.29 24.83 -21.71
N GLY A 256 24.14 24.51 -22.29
CA GLY A 256 23.06 25.47 -22.59
C GLY A 256 22.19 25.80 -21.37
N PRO A 257 21.19 26.71 -21.53
CA PRO A 257 20.27 27.07 -20.46
C PRO A 257 19.53 25.86 -19.89
N ASN A 258 19.41 25.80 -18.56
CA ASN A 258 18.59 24.79 -17.90
C ASN A 258 17.13 24.88 -18.39
N ARG A 259 16.60 23.79 -18.95
CA ARG A 259 15.31 23.79 -19.66
C ARG A 259 14.12 24.05 -18.72
N PRO A 260 13.97 23.36 -17.57
CA PRO A 260 12.94 23.70 -16.60
C PRO A 260 13.00 25.15 -16.12
N ALA A 261 14.20 25.67 -15.85
CA ALA A 261 14.37 27.07 -15.46
C ALA A 261 13.89 28.05 -16.55
N LYS A 262 14.14 27.72 -17.83
CA LYS A 262 13.67 28.53 -18.96
C LYS A 262 12.14 28.53 -19.08
N GLU A 263 11.51 27.36 -18.92
CA GLU A 263 10.04 27.25 -18.91
C GLU A 263 9.41 28.01 -17.73
N LEU A 264 10.04 27.96 -16.55
CA LEU A 264 9.63 28.75 -15.39
C LEU A 264 9.65 30.25 -15.71
N TRP A 265 10.72 30.78 -16.31
CA TRP A 265 10.75 32.18 -16.76
C TRP A 265 9.64 32.54 -17.76
N GLY A 266 9.17 31.58 -18.56
CA GLY A 266 8.03 31.72 -19.45
C GLY A 266 6.67 31.77 -18.72
N LEU A 267 6.59 31.37 -17.46
CA LEU A 267 5.39 31.50 -16.61
C LEU A 267 5.33 32.83 -15.87
N LEU A 268 6.48 33.39 -15.50
CA LEU A 268 6.55 34.68 -14.82
C LEU A 268 6.06 35.82 -15.72
N ARG A 269 5.79 36.98 -15.13
CA ARG A 269 5.37 38.17 -15.87
C ARG A 269 6.42 38.54 -16.90
N GLN A 270 5.95 38.95 -18.08
CA GLN A 270 6.80 39.23 -19.24
C GLN A 270 7.26 40.71 -19.30
N ARG A 271 6.70 41.58 -18.45
CA ARG A 271 7.02 43.01 -18.33
C ARG A 271 7.20 43.38 -16.85
N GLY A 272 8.05 44.36 -16.57
CA GLY A 272 8.37 44.78 -15.22
C GLY A 272 9.31 43.81 -14.50
N GLU A 273 9.39 43.97 -13.18
CA GLU A 273 10.31 43.23 -12.33
C GLU A 273 9.85 41.78 -12.10
N ALA A 274 10.80 40.86 -12.06
CA ALA A 274 10.56 39.46 -11.76
C ALA A 274 11.82 38.75 -11.29
N THR A 275 11.69 37.84 -10.34
CA THR A 275 12.81 37.14 -9.71
C THR A 275 12.56 35.64 -9.66
N VAL A 276 13.57 34.87 -10.02
CA VAL A 276 13.62 33.42 -9.78
C VAL A 276 14.75 33.14 -8.81
N THR A 277 14.43 32.52 -7.68
CA THR A 277 15.40 32.13 -6.66
C THR A 277 15.54 30.61 -6.62
N PHE A 278 16.78 30.12 -6.64
CA PHE A 278 17.10 28.72 -6.42
C PHE A 278 17.64 28.53 -5.01
N ASP A 279 16.95 27.71 -4.22
CA ASP A 279 17.33 27.33 -2.87
C ASP A 279 18.10 26.02 -2.92
N LEU A 280 19.42 26.11 -2.72
CA LEU A 280 20.36 25.05 -3.05
C LEU A 280 21.08 24.53 -1.80
N VAL A 281 21.41 23.24 -1.83
CA VAL A 281 22.33 22.66 -0.84
C VAL A 281 23.73 23.18 -1.14
N ALA A 282 24.36 23.74 -0.11
CA ALA A 282 25.72 24.26 -0.18
C ALA A 282 26.54 23.88 1.05
N GLU A 283 27.73 23.36 0.82
CA GLU A 283 28.65 22.84 1.84
C GLU A 283 29.96 23.63 1.80
N LYS A 284 30.48 24.05 2.95
CA LYS A 284 31.82 24.65 3.00
C LYS A 284 32.87 23.58 2.76
N ILE A 285 33.82 23.85 1.86
CA ILE A 285 34.97 22.95 1.66
C ILE A 285 35.95 23.16 2.80
N GLU A 286 36.35 22.07 3.47
CA GLU A 286 37.29 22.13 4.60
C GLU A 286 38.64 22.73 4.14
N GLY A 287 39.11 23.75 4.86
CA GLY A 287 40.36 24.44 4.54
C GLY A 287 40.26 25.50 3.43
N GLU A 288 39.10 25.74 2.83
CA GLU A 288 38.89 26.73 1.76
C GLU A 288 37.81 27.77 2.13
N GLU A 289 37.86 28.94 1.47
CA GLU A 289 36.76 29.93 1.47
C GLU A 289 35.70 29.61 0.38
N THR A 290 35.80 28.43 -0.22
CA THR A 290 34.92 27.95 -1.29
C THR A 290 33.69 27.22 -0.73
N MET A 291 32.52 27.55 -1.27
CA MET A 291 31.27 26.83 -1.07
C MET A 291 31.01 25.89 -2.23
N ARG A 292 30.85 24.60 -1.94
CA ARG A 292 30.43 23.58 -2.91
C ARG A 292 28.91 23.62 -3.05
N ILE A 293 28.42 23.93 -4.25
CA ILE A 293 27.01 24.01 -4.58
C ILE A 293 26.56 22.74 -5.27
N ARG A 294 25.55 22.06 -4.71
CA ARG A 294 24.99 20.81 -5.24
C ARG A 294 23.95 21.04 -6.35
N ALA A 295 24.33 21.84 -7.34
CA ALA A 295 23.50 22.17 -8.49
C ALA A 295 24.38 22.57 -9.69
N PRO A 296 23.84 22.59 -10.92
CA PRO A 296 24.58 23.05 -12.08
C PRO A 296 24.52 24.58 -12.25
N GLU A 297 25.63 25.16 -12.70
CA GLU A 297 25.74 26.61 -12.98
C GLU A 297 24.78 27.09 -14.08
N ASN A 298 24.36 26.18 -14.97
CA ASN A 298 23.51 26.48 -16.13
C ASN A 298 22.10 27.01 -15.75
N LEU A 299 21.71 26.92 -14.47
CA LEU A 299 20.51 27.58 -13.91
C LEU A 299 20.57 29.11 -14.11
N LEU A 300 21.74 29.72 -13.92
CA LEU A 300 21.94 31.16 -14.05
C LEU A 300 21.74 31.65 -15.50
N LYS A 301 21.94 30.75 -16.47
CA LYS A 301 21.83 31.05 -17.92
C LYS A 301 20.40 31.04 -18.44
N ALA A 302 19.41 30.64 -17.63
CA ALA A 302 18.02 30.53 -18.04
C ALA A 302 17.26 31.86 -18.02
N GLY A 303 17.75 32.84 -17.26
CA GLY A 303 17.13 34.17 -17.15
C GLY A 303 17.18 34.96 -18.46
N PRO A 304 16.18 35.82 -18.72
CA PRO A 304 16.15 36.64 -19.93
C PRO A 304 17.23 37.73 -19.88
N SER A 305 18.27 37.60 -20.72
CA SER A 305 19.47 38.46 -20.67
C SER A 305 19.22 39.92 -21.05
N ASN A 306 18.15 40.21 -21.79
CA ASN A 306 17.86 41.54 -22.35
C ASN A 306 16.68 42.25 -21.67
N ARG A 307 16.23 41.78 -20.50
CA ARG A 307 15.09 42.37 -19.78
C ARG A 307 15.59 43.08 -18.51
N PRO A 308 15.46 44.42 -18.41
CA PRO A 308 15.85 45.12 -17.20
C PRO A 308 14.92 44.78 -16.02
N GLY A 309 15.46 44.80 -14.80
CA GLY A 309 14.69 44.62 -13.56
C GLY A 309 14.41 43.16 -13.17
N VAL A 310 15.11 42.19 -13.76
CA VAL A 310 14.88 40.77 -13.46
C VAL A 310 16.14 40.08 -12.97
N SER A 311 15.99 39.20 -11.99
CA SER A 311 17.11 38.54 -11.32
C SER A 311 16.93 37.03 -11.26
N THR A 312 18.03 36.31 -11.47
CA THR A 312 18.16 34.92 -11.03
C THR A 312 19.04 34.93 -9.80
N GLU A 313 18.51 34.47 -8.67
CA GLU A 313 19.18 34.49 -7.38
C GLU A 313 19.43 33.07 -6.88
N ILE A 314 20.45 32.92 -6.03
CA ILE A 314 20.78 31.67 -5.36
C ILE A 314 20.85 31.89 -3.86
N ARG A 315 20.33 30.94 -3.08
CA ARG A 315 20.36 30.95 -1.63
C ARG A 315 20.79 29.58 -1.10
N GLN A 316 21.42 29.58 0.07
CA GLN A 316 21.78 28.37 0.79
C GLN A 316 20.59 27.88 1.63
N LEU A 317 20.18 26.65 1.39
CA LEU A 317 19.20 25.96 2.24
C LEU A 317 19.74 25.74 3.65
N GLN A 318 18.86 25.92 4.63
CA GLN A 318 19.12 25.61 6.04
C GLN A 318 18.56 24.22 6.35
N LEU A 319 19.42 23.21 6.24
CA LEU A 319 19.05 21.83 6.54
C LEU A 319 18.94 21.59 8.04
N GLU A 320 18.00 20.73 8.44
CA GLU A 320 17.83 20.36 9.84
C GLU A 320 18.82 19.26 10.25
N GLY A 321 19.86 19.65 10.98
CA GLY A 321 20.90 18.71 11.44
C GLY A 321 21.69 18.14 10.27
N THR A 322 21.93 16.83 10.31
CA THR A 322 22.67 16.09 9.25
C THR A 322 21.75 15.42 8.23
N ARG A 323 20.48 15.82 8.16
CA ARG A 323 19.49 15.20 7.27
C ARG A 323 19.71 15.68 5.83
N PRO A 324 19.94 14.79 4.86
CA PRO A 324 20.13 15.20 3.48
C PRO A 324 18.80 15.72 2.89
N LEU A 325 18.89 16.72 2.01
CA LEU A 325 17.73 17.24 1.29
C LEU A 325 17.24 16.21 0.28
N HIS A 326 15.93 15.95 0.29
CA HIS A 326 15.27 15.23 -0.80
C HIS A 326 13.89 15.82 -1.20
N ALA A 327 13.41 16.79 -0.42
CA ALA A 327 12.23 17.59 -0.72
C ALA A 327 12.32 18.28 -2.10
N LYS A 328 11.20 18.28 -2.82
CA LYS A 328 11.05 19.00 -4.09
C LYS A 328 9.85 19.94 -3.98
N ALA A 329 10.07 21.22 -4.25
CA ALA A 329 9.05 22.22 -4.12
C ALA A 329 9.24 23.40 -5.09
N LEU A 330 8.12 23.96 -5.54
CA LEU A 330 8.07 25.18 -6.34
C LEU A 330 7.07 26.14 -5.69
N TRP A 331 7.55 27.32 -5.35
CA TRP A 331 6.72 28.43 -4.91
C TRP A 331 6.63 29.45 -6.03
N MET A 332 5.43 29.96 -6.32
CA MET A 332 5.21 31.07 -7.24
C MET A 332 4.27 32.07 -6.58
N SER A 333 4.56 33.36 -6.72
CA SER A 333 3.70 34.38 -6.13
C SER A 333 3.68 35.69 -6.90
N ASN A 334 2.68 36.51 -6.57
CA ASN A 334 2.66 37.95 -6.79
C ASN A 334 1.96 38.63 -5.61
N ALA A 335 1.67 39.93 -5.74
CA ALA A 335 0.99 40.72 -4.71
C ALA A 335 -0.37 40.14 -4.24
N SER A 336 -1.03 39.33 -5.07
CA SER A 336 -2.39 38.83 -4.82
C SER A 336 -2.46 37.32 -4.58
N TRP A 337 -1.58 36.54 -5.19
CA TRP A 337 -1.71 35.09 -5.28
C TRP A 337 -0.40 34.37 -4.98
N VAL A 338 -0.54 33.18 -4.41
CA VAL A 338 0.53 32.22 -4.17
C VAL A 338 0.10 30.85 -4.68
N ALA A 339 0.99 30.17 -5.40
CA ALA A 339 0.89 28.76 -5.72
C ALA A 339 2.10 28.04 -5.11
N TYR A 340 1.83 26.99 -4.35
CA TYR A 340 2.85 26.16 -3.73
C TYR A 340 2.70 24.72 -4.17
N MET A 341 3.63 24.25 -5.00
CA MET A 341 3.68 22.88 -5.50
C MET A 341 4.68 22.05 -4.71
N VAL A 342 4.26 20.85 -4.29
CA VAL A 342 5.09 19.86 -3.58
C VAL A 342 4.80 18.45 -4.08
N GLY A 343 5.80 17.58 -4.10
CA GLY A 343 5.60 16.19 -4.54
C GLY A 343 6.88 15.52 -5.02
N SER A 344 6.74 14.65 -6.02
CA SER A 344 7.82 13.78 -6.47
C SER A 344 8.73 14.38 -7.56
N SER A 345 8.33 15.48 -8.21
CA SER A 345 9.05 16.02 -9.36
C SER A 345 10.37 16.70 -8.99
N ASN A 346 11.49 16.09 -9.36
CA ASN A 346 12.78 16.79 -9.46
C ASN A 346 12.69 17.93 -10.50
N PHE A 347 13.44 19.02 -10.31
CA PHE A 347 13.49 20.16 -11.24
C PHE A 347 14.30 19.85 -12.51
N THR A 348 13.87 18.81 -13.23
CA THR A 348 14.48 18.26 -14.45
C THR A 348 13.46 18.21 -15.58
N SER A 349 13.93 18.13 -16.83
CA SER A 349 13.04 17.97 -17.99
C SER A 349 12.21 16.68 -17.92
N ALA A 350 12.71 15.64 -17.24
CA ALA A 350 12.00 14.39 -17.01
C ALA A 350 10.88 14.56 -15.97
N GLY A 351 11.20 15.19 -14.83
CA GLY A 351 10.29 15.36 -13.70
C GLY A 351 9.17 16.39 -13.93
N TYR A 352 9.40 17.39 -14.79
CA TYR A 352 8.39 18.40 -15.14
C TYR A 352 7.61 18.08 -16.42
N GLY A 353 7.86 16.92 -17.04
CA GLY A 353 7.12 16.50 -18.23
C GLY A 353 7.50 17.23 -19.52
N ILE A 354 8.71 17.80 -19.61
CA ILE A 354 9.15 18.62 -20.76
C ILE A 354 9.79 17.76 -21.86
N ARG A 355 10.49 16.69 -21.49
CA ARG A 355 11.14 15.80 -22.46
C ARG A 355 10.13 14.87 -23.12
N LYS A 356 10.48 14.33 -24.29
CA LYS A 356 9.65 13.39 -25.07
C LYS A 356 9.19 12.14 -24.29
N ALA A 357 10.02 11.65 -23.38
CA ALA A 357 9.78 10.46 -22.58
C ALA A 357 9.73 10.79 -21.07
N PRO A 358 8.73 11.54 -20.59
CA PRO A 358 8.72 12.08 -19.24
C PRO A 358 8.57 10.98 -18.18
N ASN A 359 8.89 11.31 -16.93
CA ASN A 359 8.56 10.45 -15.80
C ASN A 359 7.06 10.53 -15.47
N LEU A 360 6.53 9.46 -14.90
CA LEU A 360 5.25 9.52 -14.18
C LEU A 360 5.51 10.17 -12.82
N GLU A 361 4.98 11.37 -12.61
CA GLU A 361 5.19 12.15 -11.39
C GLU A 361 3.86 12.66 -10.85
N ALA A 362 3.79 12.81 -9.52
CA ALA A 362 2.62 13.33 -8.84
C ALA A 362 2.98 14.44 -7.86
N ASN A 363 2.27 15.56 -7.96
CA ASN A 363 2.44 16.72 -7.11
C ASN A 363 1.08 17.27 -6.69
N LEU A 364 1.05 17.93 -5.54
CA LEU A 364 -0.08 18.75 -5.09
C LEU A 364 0.29 20.22 -5.22
N VAL A 365 -0.67 21.02 -5.66
CA VAL A 365 -0.58 22.49 -5.71
C VAL A 365 -1.61 23.08 -4.77
N TYR A 366 -1.12 23.91 -3.84
CA TYR A 366 -1.93 24.75 -2.98
C TYR A 366 -1.96 26.17 -3.55
N LEU A 367 -3.13 26.64 -3.95
CA LEU A 367 -3.37 27.97 -4.51
C LEU A 367 -4.15 28.82 -3.50
N ALA A 368 -3.58 29.94 -3.08
CA ALA A 368 -4.19 30.83 -2.08
C ALA A 368 -4.11 32.30 -2.50
N ARG A 369 -5.10 33.07 -2.06
CA ARG A 369 -5.11 34.54 -2.19
C ARG A 369 -4.51 35.20 -0.96
N TYR A 370 -3.48 36.01 -1.16
CA TYR A 370 -2.72 36.67 -0.10
C TYR A 370 -3.57 37.59 0.77
N ASP A 371 -4.48 38.35 0.15
CA ASP A 371 -5.36 39.31 0.81
C ASP A 371 -6.46 38.67 1.68
N SER A 372 -6.73 37.38 1.45
CA SER A 372 -7.92 36.72 1.98
C SER A 372 -7.70 35.96 3.29
N ASP A 373 -6.51 35.41 3.53
CA ASP A 373 -6.12 34.80 4.81
C ASP A 373 -4.60 34.77 4.99
N ARG A 374 -4.08 35.77 5.72
CA ARG A 374 -2.64 35.88 6.03
C ARG A 374 -2.13 34.75 6.92
N SER A 375 -2.98 34.18 7.77
CA SER A 375 -2.57 33.11 8.69
C SER A 375 -2.28 31.82 7.92
N LEU A 376 -3.09 31.57 6.90
CA LEU A 376 -2.98 30.43 6.00
C LEU A 376 -1.77 30.56 5.07
N PHE A 377 -1.52 31.74 4.52
CA PHE A 377 -0.27 32.03 3.81
C PHE A 377 0.94 31.73 4.69
N LYS A 378 0.92 32.21 5.94
CA LYS A 378 2.00 31.98 6.89
C LYS A 378 2.19 30.48 7.13
N ALA A 379 1.11 29.72 7.26
CA ALA A 379 1.16 28.26 7.42
C ALA A 379 1.84 27.56 6.24
N LEU A 380 1.47 27.91 4.99
CA LEU A 380 2.13 27.39 3.78
C LEU A 380 3.61 27.79 3.73
N ARG A 381 3.94 29.03 4.12
CA ARG A 381 5.34 29.48 4.12
C ARG A 381 6.19 28.76 5.16
N HIS A 382 5.63 28.38 6.31
CA HIS A 382 6.38 27.63 7.34
C HIS A 382 6.75 26.21 6.91
N SER A 383 6.03 25.60 5.96
CA SER A 383 6.42 24.29 5.41
C SER A 383 7.43 24.39 4.26
N PHE A 384 7.63 25.59 3.68
CA PHE A 384 8.69 25.82 2.71
C PHE A 384 10.07 25.80 3.40
N PRO A 385 11.05 25.01 2.92
CA PRO A 385 12.36 24.92 3.55
C PRO A 385 13.04 26.30 3.71
N PRO A 386 13.54 26.65 4.91
CA PRO A 386 14.20 27.93 5.11
C PRO A 386 15.52 28.00 4.33
N ALA A 387 15.81 29.17 3.78
CA ALA A 387 17.03 29.45 3.05
C ALA A 387 17.56 30.84 3.41
N ARG A 388 18.87 31.06 3.23
CA ARG A 388 19.54 32.35 3.45
C ARG A 388 20.39 32.74 2.23
N PRO A 389 20.60 34.03 1.96
CA PRO A 389 21.60 34.47 1.00
C PRO A 389 22.99 33.91 1.34
N PHE A 390 23.82 33.77 0.31
CA PHE A 390 25.25 33.52 0.51
C PHE A 390 25.94 34.78 1.03
N ASP A 391 27.01 34.60 1.80
CA ASP A 391 27.89 35.71 2.19
C ASP A 391 28.59 36.24 0.93
N GLY A 392 28.63 37.56 0.76
CA GLY A 392 28.93 38.24 -0.52
C GLY A 392 30.29 37.94 -1.16
N ASP A 393 31.24 37.38 -0.40
CA ASP A 393 32.61 37.10 -0.85
C ASP A 393 32.88 35.60 -1.07
N ALA A 394 31.90 34.72 -0.88
CA ALA A 394 32.10 33.27 -0.97
C ALA A 394 32.34 32.81 -2.42
N GLN A 395 33.48 32.15 -2.68
CA GLN A 395 33.73 31.52 -3.97
C GLN A 395 32.84 30.29 -4.15
N LEU A 396 32.20 30.14 -5.32
CA LEU A 396 31.26 29.05 -5.56
C LEU A 396 31.85 27.99 -6.49
N LYS A 397 31.85 26.74 -6.05
CA LYS A 397 32.20 25.57 -6.86
C LYS A 397 30.95 24.74 -7.14
N TRP A 398 30.52 24.71 -8.39
CA TRP A 398 29.36 23.94 -8.84
C TRP A 398 29.73 22.46 -8.99
N ASP A 399 29.03 21.61 -8.25
CA ASP A 399 29.24 20.16 -8.18
C ASP A 399 27.87 19.47 -8.11
N PRO A 400 27.12 19.44 -9.23
CA PRO A 400 25.79 18.85 -9.28
C PRO A 400 25.84 17.38 -8.87
N ILE A 401 24.86 16.95 -8.07
CA ILE A 401 24.71 15.54 -7.74
C ILE A 401 24.09 14.87 -8.95
N GLN A 402 24.70 13.76 -9.42
CA GLN A 402 24.04 12.92 -10.40
C GLN A 402 22.72 12.44 -9.82
N ASP A 403 21.66 12.55 -10.60
CA ASP A 403 20.32 12.14 -10.19
C ASP A 403 20.32 10.65 -9.81
N GLY A 404 20.33 10.40 -8.49
CA GLY A 404 20.33 9.07 -7.91
C GLY A 404 19.04 8.31 -8.17
N ASP A 405 18.00 9.02 -8.64
CA ASP A 405 16.75 8.45 -9.14
C ASP A 405 16.83 8.07 -10.64
N GLN A 406 18.03 7.97 -11.23
CA GLN A 406 18.26 7.37 -12.54
C GLN A 406 18.50 5.85 -12.44
N ALA A 407 18.28 5.13 -13.55
CA ALA A 407 18.60 3.71 -13.64
C ALA A 407 20.09 3.48 -13.32
N SER A 408 20.38 2.80 -12.20
CA SER A 408 21.74 2.42 -11.85
C SER A 408 22.30 1.49 -12.93
N SER A 409 23.51 1.77 -13.40
CA SER A 409 24.19 1.07 -14.51
C SER A 409 24.44 -0.44 -14.27
N GLY A 410 24.12 -0.97 -13.09
CA GLY A 410 24.23 -2.39 -12.73
C GLY A 410 22.90 -3.12 -12.52
N VAL A 411 21.73 -2.48 -12.68
CA VAL A 411 20.45 -3.18 -12.54
C VAL A 411 20.08 -3.89 -13.83
N VAL A 412 19.90 -5.20 -13.73
CA VAL A 412 19.42 -6.05 -14.82
C VAL A 412 17.89 -6.06 -14.80
N LEU A 413 17.29 -5.46 -15.84
CA LEU A 413 15.84 -5.40 -15.98
C LEU A 413 15.28 -6.71 -16.51
N LEU A 414 14.08 -7.07 -16.04
CA LEU A 414 13.39 -8.24 -16.55
C LEU A 414 13.02 -8.02 -18.03
N PRO A 415 13.39 -8.94 -18.94
CA PRO A 415 13.04 -8.81 -20.34
C PRO A 415 11.52 -8.73 -20.54
N ALA A 416 11.08 -7.90 -21.49
CA ALA A 416 9.66 -7.69 -21.79
C ALA A 416 8.92 -8.95 -22.31
N ALA A 417 9.64 -10.04 -22.55
CA ALA A 417 9.07 -11.34 -22.87
C ALA A 417 8.46 -12.03 -21.64
N PHE A 418 8.91 -11.72 -20.42
CA PHE A 418 8.36 -12.29 -19.19
C PHE A 418 7.18 -11.44 -18.71
N GLY A 419 5.99 -12.02 -18.61
CA GLY A 419 4.78 -11.36 -18.13
C GLY A 419 4.59 -11.49 -16.62
N ALA A 420 3.36 -11.85 -16.22
CA ALA A 420 3.02 -12.13 -14.83
C ALA A 420 3.49 -13.53 -14.40
N ALA A 421 3.85 -13.66 -13.12
CA ALA A 421 3.92 -14.92 -12.41
C ALA A 421 2.82 -14.95 -11.34
N ILE A 422 1.89 -15.90 -11.43
CA ILE A 422 0.71 -15.97 -10.57
C ILE A 422 0.68 -17.29 -9.81
N TYR A 423 0.73 -17.20 -8.49
CA TYR A 423 0.54 -18.34 -7.60
C TYR A 423 -0.95 -18.60 -7.36
N SER A 424 -1.35 -19.87 -7.40
CA SER A 424 -2.72 -20.30 -7.09
C SER A 424 -2.75 -21.70 -6.46
N ALA A 425 -3.90 -22.08 -5.92
CA ALA A 425 -4.20 -23.45 -5.52
C ALA A 425 -5.31 -23.99 -6.43
N ASP A 426 -5.20 -25.27 -6.81
CA ASP A 426 -6.26 -25.97 -7.53
C ASP A 426 -7.40 -26.40 -6.58
N LYS A 427 -8.43 -27.06 -7.12
CA LYS A 427 -9.59 -27.53 -6.35
C LYS A 427 -9.24 -28.61 -5.31
N ASP A 428 -8.14 -29.33 -5.53
CA ASP A 428 -7.65 -30.37 -4.62
C ASP A 428 -6.65 -29.79 -3.59
N GLY A 429 -6.44 -28.46 -3.59
CA GLY A 429 -5.49 -27.78 -2.72
C GLY A 429 -4.02 -27.92 -3.14
N LYS A 430 -3.73 -28.42 -4.35
CA LYS A 430 -2.37 -28.47 -4.87
C LYS A 430 -1.97 -27.10 -5.40
N HIS A 431 -0.76 -26.71 -5.07
CA HIS A 431 -0.24 -25.39 -5.42
C HIS A 431 0.41 -25.39 -6.79
N GLN A 432 0.26 -24.28 -7.51
CA GLN A 432 0.78 -24.10 -8.85
C GLN A 432 1.17 -22.64 -9.10
N VAL A 433 2.12 -22.46 -10.01
CA VAL A 433 2.57 -21.15 -10.51
C VAL A 433 2.29 -21.09 -11.99
N GLU A 434 1.53 -20.09 -12.39
CA GLU A 434 1.29 -19.76 -13.79
C GLU A 434 2.26 -18.68 -14.24
N LEU A 435 3.01 -18.95 -15.30
CA LEU A 435 3.94 -18.01 -15.92
C LEU A 435 3.42 -17.60 -17.29
N GLU A 436 3.49 -16.32 -17.58
CA GLU A 436 3.20 -15.77 -18.90
C GLU A 436 4.51 -15.43 -19.62
N LEU A 437 4.70 -15.96 -20.83
CA LEU A 437 5.82 -15.65 -21.71
C LEU A 437 5.29 -15.18 -23.08
N LEU A 438 5.89 -14.13 -23.64
CA LEU A 438 5.48 -13.54 -24.92
C LEU A 438 6.66 -13.41 -25.87
N GLY A 439 6.43 -13.78 -27.14
CA GLY A 439 7.42 -13.67 -28.20
C GLY A 439 8.60 -14.63 -28.00
N ALA A 440 9.82 -14.11 -28.15
CA ALA A 440 11.05 -14.87 -27.99
C ALA A 440 11.83 -14.31 -26.79
N PRO A 441 11.77 -14.97 -25.62
CA PRO A 441 12.64 -14.65 -24.48
C PRO A 441 14.14 -14.73 -24.86
N PRO A 442 15.05 -14.06 -24.12
CA PRO A 442 16.49 -14.13 -24.40
C PRO A 442 17.04 -15.55 -24.29
N LYS A 443 17.99 -15.93 -25.15
CA LYS A 443 18.54 -17.29 -25.18
C LYS A 443 19.17 -17.72 -23.85
N GLY A 444 19.07 -19.01 -23.55
CA GLY A 444 19.62 -19.68 -22.38
C GLY A 444 19.00 -19.21 -21.07
N TRP A 445 17.73 -18.79 -21.10
CA TRP A 445 17.06 -18.28 -19.91
C TRP A 445 16.72 -19.39 -18.91
N GLU A 446 16.83 -19.05 -17.63
CA GLU A 446 16.44 -19.90 -16.50
C GLU A 446 15.71 -19.06 -15.46
N ILE A 447 14.64 -19.63 -14.90
CA ILE A 447 13.88 -19.11 -13.77
C ILE A 447 14.33 -19.88 -12.53
N LEU A 448 14.85 -19.17 -11.54
CA LEU A 448 15.46 -19.71 -10.34
C LEU A 448 14.60 -19.41 -9.11
N ILE A 449 14.51 -20.39 -8.22
CA ILE A 449 13.82 -20.24 -6.93
C ILE A 449 14.63 -19.30 -6.02
N GLU A 450 13.94 -18.32 -5.44
CA GLU A 450 14.53 -17.23 -4.65
C GLU A 450 15.49 -17.67 -3.53
N ASP A 451 15.18 -18.73 -2.79
CA ASP A 451 15.97 -19.16 -1.62
C ASP A 451 17.12 -20.10 -2.00
N SER A 452 16.90 -21.00 -2.96
CA SER A 452 17.82 -22.10 -3.26
C SER A 452 18.66 -21.88 -4.52
N HIS A 453 18.30 -20.89 -5.34
CA HIS A 453 18.80 -20.71 -6.71
C HIS A 453 18.71 -21.99 -7.57
N GLN A 454 17.83 -22.92 -7.22
CA GLN A 454 17.55 -24.09 -8.05
C GLN A 454 16.71 -23.66 -9.25
N VAL A 455 17.00 -24.26 -10.40
CA VAL A 455 16.22 -24.04 -11.63
C VAL A 455 14.82 -24.57 -11.40
N PHE A 456 13.84 -23.66 -11.45
CA PHE A 456 12.42 -23.98 -11.41
C PHE A 456 11.89 -24.29 -12.81
N TYR A 457 12.34 -23.52 -13.81
CA TYR A 457 11.94 -23.70 -15.20
C TYR A 457 12.98 -23.09 -16.14
N SER A 458 13.19 -23.71 -17.30
CA SER A 458 14.25 -23.33 -18.24
C SER A 458 13.77 -23.20 -19.70
N GLU A 459 14.59 -22.54 -20.53
CA GLU A 459 14.38 -22.47 -21.98
C GLU A 459 14.24 -23.86 -22.62
N GLN A 460 15.04 -24.84 -22.18
CA GLN A 460 15.03 -26.20 -22.76
C GLN A 460 13.68 -26.88 -22.55
N GLU A 461 13.12 -26.77 -21.35
CA GLU A 461 11.80 -27.33 -21.02
C GLU A 461 10.69 -26.59 -21.76
N TRP A 462 10.78 -25.27 -21.86
CA TRP A 462 9.81 -24.45 -22.59
C TRP A 462 9.78 -24.78 -24.09
N VAL A 463 10.94 -24.86 -24.73
CA VAL A 463 11.07 -25.27 -26.13
C VAL A 463 10.56 -26.71 -26.32
N GLY A 464 10.91 -27.62 -25.40
CA GLY A 464 10.42 -29.00 -25.40
C GLY A 464 8.89 -29.12 -25.30
N SER A 465 8.24 -28.16 -24.66
CA SER A 465 6.77 -28.08 -24.54
C SER A 465 6.08 -27.34 -25.70
N GLY A 466 6.80 -26.96 -26.75
CA GLY A 466 6.24 -26.25 -27.90
C GLY A 466 6.15 -24.73 -27.74
N SER A 467 6.93 -24.16 -26.80
CA SER A 467 7.02 -22.71 -26.57
C SER A 467 5.68 -22.01 -26.26
N PRO A 468 4.85 -22.54 -25.33
CA PRO A 468 3.55 -21.98 -25.01
C PRO A 468 3.66 -20.59 -24.37
N ALA A 469 2.67 -19.73 -24.63
CA ALA A 469 2.62 -18.39 -24.04
C ALA A 469 2.19 -18.39 -22.55
N ASN A 470 1.46 -19.41 -22.12
CA ASN A 470 1.04 -19.59 -20.73
C ASN A 470 1.52 -20.96 -20.27
N ILE A 471 2.22 -20.99 -19.15
CA ILE A 471 2.82 -22.20 -18.58
C ILE A 471 2.25 -22.37 -17.18
N LEU A 472 1.73 -23.56 -16.90
CA LEU A 472 1.25 -23.92 -15.57
C LEU A 472 2.18 -24.97 -14.97
N LEU A 473 2.84 -24.60 -13.87
CA LEU A 473 3.85 -25.43 -13.22
C LEU A 473 3.39 -25.80 -11.80
N ALA A 474 3.54 -27.06 -11.43
CA ALA A 474 3.26 -27.51 -10.06
C ALA A 474 4.27 -26.90 -9.07
N TRP A 475 3.79 -26.45 -7.92
CA TRP A 475 4.62 -25.91 -6.85
C TRP A 475 4.65 -26.87 -5.66
N ALA A 476 5.76 -27.60 -5.52
CA ALA A 476 5.92 -28.63 -4.48
C ALA A 476 6.48 -28.10 -3.16
N HIS A 477 7.00 -26.87 -3.12
CA HIS A 477 7.59 -26.32 -1.90
C HIS A 477 6.51 -25.85 -0.92
N LYS A 478 6.78 -26.04 0.37
CA LYS A 478 5.86 -25.66 1.46
C LYS A 478 5.51 -24.17 1.46
N ARG A 479 6.49 -23.32 1.15
CA ARG A 479 6.35 -21.85 1.15
C ARG A 479 6.04 -21.38 -0.28
N PRO A 480 5.01 -20.53 -0.48
CA PRO A 480 4.80 -19.84 -1.75
C PRO A 480 5.99 -18.92 -2.07
N PRO A 481 6.43 -18.83 -3.34
CA PRO A 481 7.57 -18.01 -3.73
C PRO A 481 7.16 -16.54 -3.77
N SER A 482 7.95 -15.63 -3.18
CA SER A 482 7.66 -14.19 -3.28
C SER A 482 8.05 -13.61 -4.66
N GLY A 483 9.02 -14.24 -5.32
CA GLY A 483 9.37 -14.02 -6.70
C GLY A 483 10.37 -15.05 -7.20
N PHE A 484 10.89 -14.81 -8.39
CA PHE A 484 11.94 -15.61 -9.01
C PHE A 484 13.08 -14.72 -9.49
N SER A 485 14.29 -15.25 -9.41
CA SER A 485 15.42 -14.71 -10.15
C SER A 485 15.39 -15.23 -11.58
N VAL A 486 15.62 -14.37 -12.57
CA VAL A 486 15.69 -14.73 -13.98
C VAL A 486 17.05 -14.35 -14.52
N ARG A 487 17.75 -15.33 -15.08
CA ARG A 487 19.03 -15.13 -15.78
C ARG A 487 18.94 -15.66 -17.19
N TRP A 488 19.85 -15.23 -18.06
CA TRP A 488 19.98 -15.73 -19.42
C TRP A 488 21.44 -15.63 -19.89
N THR A 489 21.73 -16.21 -21.05
CA THR A 489 23.08 -16.17 -21.64
C THR A 489 23.53 -14.72 -21.84
N ASP A 490 24.74 -14.40 -21.41
CA ASP A 490 25.34 -13.05 -21.47
C ASP A 490 24.64 -11.98 -20.62
N SER A 491 23.74 -12.36 -19.71
CA SER A 491 23.21 -11.43 -18.71
C SER A 491 24.31 -11.00 -17.73
N ALA A 492 24.37 -9.70 -17.40
CA ALA A 492 25.33 -9.16 -16.43
C ALA A 492 24.97 -9.50 -14.96
N GLY A 493 23.88 -10.22 -14.74
CA GLY A 493 23.28 -10.51 -13.44
C GLY A 493 21.85 -11.05 -13.59
N GLU A 494 21.13 -11.13 -12.48
CA GLU A 494 19.77 -11.65 -12.43
C GLU A 494 18.73 -10.52 -12.39
N ALA A 495 17.63 -10.68 -13.11
CA ALA A 495 16.44 -9.85 -12.99
C ALA A 495 15.42 -10.48 -12.03
N TRP A 496 14.57 -9.66 -11.40
CA TRP A 496 13.53 -10.15 -10.50
C TRP A 496 12.16 -10.23 -11.19
N LEU A 497 11.51 -11.39 -11.09
CA LEU A 497 10.13 -11.63 -11.51
C LEU A 497 9.24 -11.76 -10.25
N PRO A 498 8.46 -10.72 -9.88
CA PRO A 498 7.59 -10.80 -8.72
C PRO A 498 6.42 -11.76 -8.95
N VAL A 499 6.12 -12.59 -7.95
CA VAL A 499 4.96 -13.48 -7.95
C VAL A 499 3.82 -12.82 -7.20
N ASN A 500 2.61 -12.78 -7.76
CA ASN A 500 1.40 -12.37 -7.06
C ASN A 500 0.40 -13.52 -6.99
N ILE A 501 -0.67 -13.38 -6.21
CA ILE A 501 -1.67 -14.45 -6.06
C ILE A 501 -2.88 -14.23 -6.96
N SER A 502 -3.50 -15.32 -7.40
CA SER A 502 -4.80 -15.25 -8.06
C SER A 502 -5.87 -14.81 -7.07
N LEU A 503 -6.04 -15.54 -5.96
CA LEU A 503 -6.98 -15.24 -4.89
C LEU A 503 -6.32 -15.32 -3.49
N PRO A 504 -6.77 -14.53 -2.50
CA PRO A 504 -6.32 -14.65 -1.12
C PRO A 504 -6.48 -16.06 -0.53
N THR A 505 -7.50 -16.81 -0.96
CA THR A 505 -7.77 -18.18 -0.50
C THR A 505 -6.76 -19.20 -1.00
N ASP A 506 -5.91 -18.85 -1.98
CA ASP A 506 -4.90 -19.74 -2.53
C ASP A 506 -3.70 -19.91 -1.60
N LEU A 507 -3.50 -18.96 -0.67
CA LEU A 507 -2.39 -18.98 0.26
C LEU A 507 -2.69 -19.92 1.43
N PRO A 508 -1.75 -20.83 1.76
CA PRO A 508 -1.88 -21.63 2.97
C PRO A 508 -1.82 -20.71 4.20
N PRO A 509 -2.57 -21.02 5.27
CA PRO A 509 -2.44 -20.29 6.51
C PRO A 509 -1.03 -20.48 7.10
N PRO A 510 -0.55 -19.51 7.92
CA PRO A 510 0.66 -19.65 8.72
C PRO A 510 0.65 -20.96 9.51
N ASP A 511 1.84 -21.51 9.77
CA ASP A 511 1.98 -22.76 10.53
C ASP A 511 1.39 -22.66 11.94
N GLU A 512 1.33 -21.45 12.51
CA GLU A 512 0.69 -21.13 13.77
C GLU A 512 -0.83 -21.32 13.75
N LEU A 513 -1.47 -21.06 12.61
CA LEU A 513 -2.92 -21.12 12.41
C LEU A 513 -3.38 -22.44 11.78
N ARG A 514 -2.43 -23.32 11.43
CA ARG A 514 -2.72 -24.59 10.78
C ARG A 514 -3.17 -25.63 11.81
N GLU A 515 -4.29 -26.29 11.51
CA GLU A 515 -4.84 -27.40 12.30
C GLU A 515 -5.00 -27.08 13.80
N LEU A 516 -5.63 -25.95 14.11
CA LEU A 516 -5.92 -25.57 15.50
C LEU A 516 -6.86 -26.59 16.17
N PRO A 517 -6.57 -27.04 17.41
CA PRO A 517 -7.46 -27.93 18.13
C PRO A 517 -8.82 -27.29 18.43
N LEU A 518 -9.89 -28.09 18.52
CA LEU A 518 -11.25 -27.61 18.76
C LEU A 518 -11.35 -26.75 20.02
N GLU A 519 -10.70 -27.13 21.11
CA GLU A 519 -10.68 -26.34 22.36
C GLU A 519 -10.05 -24.96 22.17
N VAL A 520 -9.01 -24.85 21.32
CA VAL A 520 -8.37 -23.56 21.00
C VAL A 520 -9.31 -22.70 20.17
N LEU A 521 -10.02 -23.29 19.20
CA LEU A 521 -11.04 -22.58 18.42
C LEU A 521 -12.20 -22.09 19.29
N ILE A 522 -12.66 -22.89 20.25
CA ILE A 522 -13.67 -22.50 21.24
C ILE A 522 -13.20 -21.30 22.06
N ASP A 523 -11.97 -21.34 22.58
CA ASP A 523 -11.38 -20.24 23.35
C ASP A 523 -11.27 -18.96 22.49
N ILE A 524 -10.85 -19.09 21.24
CA ILE A 524 -10.77 -17.97 20.29
C ILE A 524 -12.15 -17.36 20.03
N LEU A 525 -13.17 -18.18 19.76
CA LEU A 525 -14.52 -17.71 19.40
C LEU A 525 -15.28 -17.11 20.57
N THR A 526 -15.05 -17.63 21.79
CA THR A 526 -15.64 -17.09 23.03
C THR A 526 -14.88 -15.88 23.59
N SER A 527 -13.66 -15.64 23.11
CA SER A 527 -12.88 -14.45 23.46
C SER A 527 -13.43 -13.20 22.78
N ALA A 528 -13.50 -12.11 23.55
CA ALA A 528 -13.73 -10.76 23.05
C ALA A 528 -12.43 -10.06 22.61
N ARG A 529 -11.26 -10.68 22.84
CA ARG A 529 -9.94 -10.14 22.50
C ARG A 529 -9.57 -10.42 21.02
N PRO A 530 -8.68 -9.63 20.42
CA PRO A 530 -8.07 -9.93 19.12
C PRO A 530 -7.47 -11.35 19.05
N LEU A 531 -7.39 -11.91 17.84
CA LEU A 531 -6.96 -13.30 17.63
C LEU A 531 -5.57 -13.58 18.19
N HIS A 532 -4.59 -12.73 17.88
CA HIS A 532 -3.22 -12.88 18.38
C HIS A 532 -3.18 -12.90 19.92
N GLN A 533 -3.97 -12.04 20.57
CA GLN A 533 -4.05 -12.01 22.04
C GLN A 533 -4.70 -13.29 22.61
N ALA A 534 -5.72 -13.82 21.94
CA ALA A 534 -6.35 -15.08 22.33
C ALA A 534 -5.38 -16.27 22.16
N MET A 535 -4.55 -16.23 21.12
CA MET A 535 -3.57 -17.29 20.83
C MET A 535 -2.31 -17.25 21.69
N LYS A 536 -1.99 -16.14 22.35
CA LYS A 536 -0.78 -15.95 23.16
C LYS A 536 -0.51 -17.10 24.13
N GLY A 537 -1.52 -17.51 24.90
CA GLY A 537 -1.38 -18.60 25.87
C GLY A 537 -1.09 -19.97 25.24
N TRP A 538 -1.63 -20.24 24.05
CA TRP A 538 -1.40 -21.50 23.34
C TRP A 538 -0.03 -21.53 22.64
N LEU A 539 0.34 -20.45 21.96
CA LEU A 539 1.65 -20.32 21.29
C LEU A 539 2.81 -20.41 22.29
N SER A 540 2.70 -19.77 23.47
CA SER A 540 3.71 -19.88 24.52
C SER A 540 3.86 -21.31 25.07
N ARG A 541 2.78 -22.12 25.09
CA ARG A 541 2.86 -23.53 25.52
C ARG A 541 3.47 -24.42 24.44
N LYS A 542 3.17 -24.15 23.16
CA LYS A 542 3.68 -24.90 22.00
C LYS A 542 5.19 -24.70 21.81
N ASN A 543 5.70 -23.50 22.10
CA ASN A 543 7.12 -23.16 21.93
C ASN A 543 8.01 -23.51 23.15
N GLY A 544 7.44 -24.11 24.20
CA GLY A 544 8.14 -24.43 25.45
C GLY A 544 8.42 -23.20 26.33
N PRO A 545 8.64 -23.37 27.65
CA PRO A 545 8.91 -22.25 28.54
C PRO A 545 10.28 -21.63 28.25
N THR A 546 10.34 -20.30 28.16
CA THR A 546 11.57 -19.52 28.31
C THR A 546 12.10 -19.74 29.75
N PRO A 547 13.37 -20.12 29.96
CA PRO A 547 13.87 -20.42 31.31
C PRO A 547 13.89 -19.13 32.14
N GLY A 548 13.04 -19.04 33.17
CA GLY A 548 13.16 -17.96 34.16
C GLY A 548 11.89 -17.41 34.83
N VAL A 549 10.78 -18.15 34.96
CA VAL A 549 9.70 -17.76 35.89
C VAL A 549 9.10 -19.00 36.56
N ASP A 550 9.41 -19.19 37.85
CA ASP A 550 8.75 -20.18 38.70
C ASP A 550 7.25 -19.87 38.80
N GLN A 551 6.41 -20.75 38.23
CA GLN A 551 4.97 -20.71 38.46
C GLN A 551 4.60 -21.65 39.60
N ILE A 552 4.29 -21.06 40.75
CA ILE A 552 3.54 -21.70 41.84
C ILE A 552 2.17 -22.10 41.28
N GLY A 553 1.93 -23.41 41.13
CA GLY A 553 0.72 -23.97 40.54
C GLY A 553 -0.48 -23.92 41.48
N ASP A 554 -1.58 -23.35 41.00
CA ASP A 554 -2.91 -23.36 41.63
C ASP A 554 -3.50 -24.80 41.64
N PRO A 555 -3.81 -25.38 42.83
CA PRO A 555 -4.39 -26.72 42.96
C PRO A 555 -5.74 -26.91 42.26
N HIS A 556 -6.51 -25.85 42.01
CA HIS A 556 -7.80 -25.95 41.33
C HIS A 556 -7.68 -26.17 39.81
N LYS A 557 -6.48 -26.00 39.22
CA LYS A 557 -6.19 -26.35 37.82
C LYS A 557 -5.85 -27.83 37.60
N ARG A 558 -5.82 -28.65 38.67
CA ARG A 558 -5.49 -30.09 38.60
C ARG A 558 -6.67 -31.00 38.25
N VAL A 559 -7.87 -30.46 38.02
CA VAL A 559 -9.03 -31.25 37.60
C VAL A 559 -9.24 -31.04 36.09
N ASP A 560 -8.95 -32.08 35.31
CA ASP A 560 -9.23 -32.10 33.88
C ASP A 560 -10.74 -32.28 33.65
N THR A 561 -11.45 -31.17 33.46
CA THR A 561 -12.89 -31.18 33.20
C THR A 561 -13.24 -31.39 31.72
N SER A 562 -12.25 -31.57 30.83
CA SER A 562 -12.48 -31.82 29.39
C SER A 562 -13.25 -33.13 29.13
N ALA A 563 -13.27 -34.04 30.11
CA ALA A 563 -13.98 -35.31 30.05
C ALA A 563 -15.51 -35.19 30.18
N PHE A 564 -16.06 -34.12 30.77
CA PHE A 564 -17.49 -34.01 31.06
C PHE A 564 -18.30 -33.50 29.85
N LEU A 565 -19.06 -34.41 29.22
CA LEU A 565 -19.94 -34.16 28.06
C LEU A 565 -20.77 -32.86 28.19
N LEU A 566 -21.50 -32.67 29.31
CA LEU A 566 -22.37 -31.49 29.51
C LEU A 566 -21.62 -30.15 29.58
N GLN A 567 -20.40 -30.12 30.12
CA GLN A 567 -19.59 -28.90 30.15
C GLN A 567 -18.98 -28.60 28.78
N ARG A 568 -18.55 -29.64 28.05
CA ARG A 568 -18.03 -29.52 26.69
C ARG A 568 -19.11 -29.00 25.73
N THR A 569 -20.32 -29.57 25.76
CA THR A 569 -21.45 -29.12 24.93
C THR A 569 -21.80 -27.65 25.22
N ARG A 570 -21.85 -27.23 26.50
CA ARG A 570 -22.12 -25.82 26.85
C ARG A 570 -21.05 -24.85 26.34
N ARG A 571 -19.77 -25.25 26.37
CA ARG A 571 -18.67 -24.43 25.84
C ARG A 571 -18.76 -24.30 24.33
N ILE A 572 -19.05 -25.40 23.63
CA ILE A 572 -19.26 -25.41 22.18
C ILE A 572 -20.46 -24.53 21.81
N SER A 573 -21.62 -24.67 22.46
CA SER A 573 -22.78 -23.80 22.19
C SER A 573 -22.46 -22.31 22.37
N ARG A 574 -21.68 -21.94 23.40
CA ARG A 574 -21.22 -20.55 23.57
C ARG A 574 -20.29 -20.09 22.44
N ALA A 575 -19.40 -20.96 21.96
CA ALA A 575 -18.53 -20.66 20.83
C ALA A 575 -19.34 -20.47 19.53
N LEU A 576 -20.38 -21.29 19.31
CA LEU A 576 -21.30 -21.14 18.19
C LEU A 576 -22.07 -19.81 18.26
N THR A 577 -22.53 -19.41 19.45
CA THR A 577 -23.14 -18.08 19.65
C THR A 577 -22.14 -16.95 19.36
N GLY A 578 -20.90 -17.05 19.87
CA GLY A 578 -19.85 -16.06 19.58
C GLY A 578 -19.52 -15.96 18.10
N LEU A 579 -19.57 -17.08 17.37
CA LEU A 579 -19.43 -17.11 15.91
C LEU A 579 -20.60 -16.39 15.23
N ARG A 580 -21.84 -16.63 15.66
CA ARG A 580 -23.03 -15.90 15.17
C ARG A 580 -22.87 -14.40 15.40
N ASP A 581 -22.54 -13.98 16.61
CA ASP A 581 -22.39 -12.56 16.96
C ASP A 581 -21.31 -11.86 16.11
N ARG A 582 -20.26 -12.59 15.69
CA ARG A 582 -19.24 -12.09 14.76
C ARG A 582 -19.75 -11.96 13.32
N LEU A 583 -20.61 -12.89 12.88
CA LEU A 583 -21.25 -12.85 11.56
C LEU A 583 -22.39 -11.84 11.46
N GLU A 584 -22.94 -11.38 12.58
CA GLU A 584 -23.94 -10.31 12.60
C GLU A 584 -23.34 -8.92 12.40
N ARG A 585 -22.01 -8.76 12.56
CA ARG A 585 -21.33 -7.48 12.36
C ARG A 585 -21.29 -7.08 10.88
N PRO A 586 -21.28 -5.78 10.55
CA PRO A 586 -21.12 -5.33 9.17
C PRO A 586 -19.79 -5.80 8.56
N PHE A 587 -19.80 -6.06 7.26
CA PHE A 587 -18.62 -6.47 6.50
C PHE A 587 -18.31 -5.43 5.41
N PRO A 588 -17.15 -4.76 5.40
CA PRO A 588 -16.82 -3.80 4.37
C PRO A 588 -16.46 -4.46 3.02
N THR A 589 -16.00 -5.73 3.04
CA THR A 589 -15.44 -6.42 1.87
C THR A 589 -15.84 -7.90 1.84
N MET A 590 -15.84 -8.51 0.65
CA MET A 590 -16.02 -9.96 0.51
C MET A 590 -14.89 -10.75 1.18
N ALA A 591 -13.67 -10.22 1.18
CA ALA A 591 -12.52 -10.85 1.82
C ALA A 591 -12.71 -10.96 3.34
N ASN A 592 -13.22 -9.91 4.00
CA ASN A 592 -13.62 -9.94 5.41
C ASN A 592 -14.63 -11.07 5.69
N LEU A 593 -15.63 -11.23 4.81
CA LEU A 593 -16.65 -12.26 4.95
C LEU A 593 -16.05 -13.66 4.77
N HIS A 594 -15.31 -13.88 3.69
CA HIS A 594 -14.69 -15.17 3.41
C HIS A 594 -13.71 -15.60 4.49
N TRP A 595 -12.98 -14.67 5.12
CA TRP A 595 -12.13 -14.99 6.26
C TRP A 595 -12.92 -15.56 7.45
N ARG A 596 -14.08 -14.97 7.78
CA ARG A 596 -14.92 -15.45 8.89
C ARG A 596 -15.64 -16.76 8.59
N LEU A 597 -15.89 -17.07 7.32
CA LEU A 597 -16.53 -18.32 6.91
C LEU A 597 -15.52 -19.46 6.66
N TYR A 598 -14.49 -19.21 5.85
CA TYR A 598 -13.60 -20.24 5.30
C TYR A 598 -12.15 -20.15 5.81
N GLY A 599 -11.81 -19.11 6.58
CA GLY A 599 -10.49 -18.90 7.16
C GLY A 599 -10.13 -19.92 8.27
N PRO A 600 -8.89 -19.88 8.77
CA PRO A 600 -8.34 -20.87 9.71
C PRO A 600 -9.01 -20.85 11.10
N VAL A 601 -9.76 -19.81 11.41
CA VAL A 601 -10.58 -19.66 12.63
C VAL A 601 -12.05 -19.39 12.30
N GLY A 602 -12.45 -19.69 11.07
CA GLY A 602 -13.81 -19.49 10.56
C GLY A 602 -14.72 -20.70 10.78
N VAL A 603 -15.95 -20.61 10.28
CA VAL A 603 -16.98 -21.66 10.34
C VAL A 603 -16.45 -23.02 9.87
N ARG A 604 -15.78 -23.06 8.72
CA ARG A 604 -15.26 -24.32 8.15
C ARG A 604 -14.23 -24.97 9.05
N ALA A 605 -13.30 -24.20 9.62
CA ALA A 605 -12.29 -24.72 10.54
C ALA A 605 -12.92 -25.33 11.80
N VAL A 606 -14.00 -24.72 12.32
CA VAL A 606 -14.75 -25.28 13.45
C VAL A 606 -15.40 -26.61 13.07
N ALA A 607 -16.03 -26.69 11.90
CA ALA A 607 -16.66 -27.92 11.43
C ALA A 607 -15.65 -29.05 11.22
N GLU A 608 -14.50 -28.76 10.61
CA GLU A 608 -13.40 -29.73 10.42
C GLU A 608 -12.84 -30.21 11.77
N ALA A 609 -12.66 -29.31 12.73
CA ALA A 609 -12.21 -29.67 14.07
C ALA A 609 -13.24 -30.54 14.82
N ILE A 610 -14.55 -30.26 14.67
CA ILE A 610 -15.63 -31.11 15.19
C ILE A 610 -15.53 -32.53 14.59
N LEU A 611 -15.35 -32.64 13.27
CA LEU A 611 -15.26 -33.94 12.60
C LEU A 611 -14.00 -34.74 13.01
N LYS A 612 -12.89 -34.05 13.23
CA LYS A 612 -11.61 -34.65 13.62
C LYS A 612 -11.57 -35.07 15.10
N GLU A 613 -12.15 -34.28 16.00
CA GLU A 613 -12.03 -34.45 17.45
C GLU A 613 -13.33 -34.89 18.17
N GLY A 614 -14.42 -35.06 17.42
CA GLY A 614 -15.66 -35.63 17.94
C GLY A 614 -15.45 -37.06 18.43
N ARG A 615 -15.96 -37.39 19.61
CA ARG A 615 -15.75 -38.71 20.27
C ARG A 615 -16.60 -39.80 19.64
N SER A 616 -17.76 -39.45 19.12
CA SER A 616 -18.67 -40.37 18.44
C SER A 616 -19.28 -39.71 17.19
N GLU A 617 -19.75 -40.53 16.25
CA GLU A 617 -20.40 -40.00 15.04
C GLU A 617 -21.69 -39.24 15.37
N GLU A 618 -22.39 -39.64 16.43
CA GLU A 618 -23.58 -38.93 16.94
C GLU A 618 -23.23 -37.52 17.45
N GLU A 619 -22.13 -37.39 18.20
CA GLU A 619 -21.66 -36.08 18.68
C GLU A 619 -21.31 -35.17 17.49
N LYS A 620 -20.61 -35.70 16.49
CA LYS A 620 -20.23 -34.95 15.28
C LYS A 620 -21.45 -34.43 14.53
N VAL A 621 -22.41 -35.31 14.24
CA VAL A 621 -23.62 -34.94 13.49
C VAL A 621 -24.47 -33.94 14.28
N PHE A 622 -24.64 -34.15 15.58
CA PHE A 622 -25.37 -33.22 16.45
C PHE A 622 -24.72 -31.82 16.44
N LEU A 623 -23.40 -31.73 16.63
CA LEU A 623 -22.70 -30.45 16.68
C LEU A 623 -22.69 -29.71 15.32
N LEU A 624 -22.64 -30.45 14.21
CA LEU A 624 -22.79 -29.86 12.87
C LEU A 624 -24.20 -29.32 12.64
N ALA A 625 -25.23 -30.00 13.14
CA ALA A 625 -26.61 -29.51 13.09
C ALA A 625 -26.80 -28.25 13.95
N GLU A 626 -26.22 -28.20 15.16
CA GLU A 626 -26.22 -27.00 16.00
C GLU A 626 -25.51 -25.82 15.32
N LEU A 627 -24.36 -26.07 14.69
CA LEU A 627 -23.65 -25.04 13.92
C LEU A 627 -24.52 -24.52 12.77
N ALA A 628 -25.18 -25.39 12.00
CA ALA A 628 -26.08 -24.99 10.93
C ALA A 628 -27.26 -24.14 11.42
N LEU A 629 -27.85 -24.49 12.57
CA LEU A 629 -28.92 -23.71 13.20
C LEU A 629 -28.46 -22.35 13.71
N GLU A 630 -27.27 -22.26 14.32
CA GLU A 630 -26.75 -20.95 14.74
C GLU A 630 -26.43 -20.05 13.55
N LEU A 631 -25.95 -20.61 12.44
CA LEU A 631 -25.72 -19.89 11.20
C LEU A 631 -27.02 -19.35 10.58
N SER A 632 -28.10 -20.12 10.60
CA SER A 632 -29.39 -19.68 10.05
C SER A 632 -30.03 -18.55 10.85
N ARG A 633 -29.67 -18.43 12.13
CA ARG A 633 -30.15 -17.39 13.05
C ARG A 633 -29.41 -16.06 12.90
N VAL A 634 -28.33 -15.99 12.13
CA VAL A 634 -27.56 -14.76 11.90
C VAL A 634 -28.46 -13.66 11.33
N LYS A 635 -28.48 -12.51 12.01
CA LYS A 635 -29.13 -11.27 11.55
C LYS A 635 -28.07 -10.23 11.15
N PRO A 636 -27.73 -10.11 9.85
CA PRO A 636 -26.72 -9.16 9.41
C PRO A 636 -27.08 -7.72 9.75
N ALA A 637 -26.19 -7.00 10.43
CA ALA A 637 -26.22 -5.56 10.50
C ALA A 637 -25.71 -4.93 9.19
N SER A 638 -26.19 -3.73 8.87
CA SER A 638 -25.77 -2.98 7.70
C SER A 638 -25.39 -1.55 8.09
N THR A 639 -24.31 -1.05 7.51
CA THR A 639 -23.84 0.33 7.63
C THR A 639 -23.49 0.86 6.24
N PRO A 640 -23.48 2.19 6.01
CA PRO A 640 -22.98 2.76 4.77
C PRO A 640 -21.59 2.18 4.43
N GLY A 641 -21.40 1.76 3.17
CA GLY A 641 -20.14 1.16 2.73
C GLY A 641 -19.97 -0.33 3.03
N SER A 642 -20.84 -0.97 3.81
CA SER A 642 -20.83 -2.43 4.01
C SER A 642 -21.42 -3.20 2.82
N LEU A 643 -21.15 -4.51 2.77
CA LEU A 643 -21.82 -5.44 1.87
C LEU A 643 -23.33 -5.48 2.13
N ASP A 644 -24.09 -5.82 1.09
CA ASP A 644 -25.52 -6.08 1.20
C ASP A 644 -25.77 -7.32 2.09
N PRO A 645 -26.63 -7.23 3.13
CA PRO A 645 -27.08 -8.36 3.93
C PRO A 645 -27.52 -9.60 3.13
N ALA A 646 -28.05 -9.44 1.92
CA ALA A 646 -28.46 -10.54 1.06
C ALA A 646 -27.26 -11.40 0.61
N ILE A 647 -26.11 -10.79 0.34
CA ILE A 647 -24.87 -11.49 -0.03
C ILE A 647 -24.41 -12.35 1.15
N LEU A 648 -24.40 -11.79 2.36
CA LEU A 648 -24.04 -12.52 3.57
C LEU A 648 -24.93 -13.75 3.79
N LYS A 649 -26.26 -13.59 3.66
CA LYS A 649 -27.19 -14.71 3.77
C LYS A 649 -26.95 -15.79 2.71
N GLN A 650 -26.60 -15.39 1.48
CA GLN A 650 -26.31 -16.33 0.42
C GLN A 650 -25.03 -17.14 0.70
N GLU A 651 -23.97 -16.49 1.17
CA GLU A 651 -22.73 -17.18 1.55
C GLU A 651 -22.91 -18.10 2.76
N ILE A 652 -23.70 -17.67 3.76
CA ILE A 652 -24.06 -18.53 4.89
C ILE A 652 -24.83 -19.77 4.41
N ARG A 653 -25.77 -19.62 3.47
CA ARG A 653 -26.46 -20.77 2.88
C ARG A 653 -25.51 -21.70 2.12
N ASN A 654 -24.50 -21.16 1.44
CA ASN A 654 -23.51 -21.96 0.71
C ASN A 654 -22.71 -22.84 1.68
N ILE A 655 -22.21 -22.27 2.78
CA ILE A 655 -21.48 -23.06 3.79
C ILE A 655 -22.39 -24.06 4.51
N VAL A 656 -23.66 -23.72 4.79
CA VAL A 656 -24.62 -24.70 5.37
C VAL A 656 -24.84 -25.88 4.43
N LYS A 657 -24.91 -25.65 3.11
CA LYS A 657 -24.97 -26.75 2.12
C LYS A 657 -23.72 -27.62 2.17
N GLU A 658 -22.54 -27.02 2.28
CA GLU A 658 -21.28 -27.75 2.42
C GLU A 658 -21.28 -28.62 3.69
N LEU A 659 -21.66 -28.05 4.85
CA LEU A 659 -21.79 -28.79 6.11
C LEU A 659 -22.75 -29.98 5.99
N LYS A 660 -23.86 -29.81 5.28
CA LYS A 660 -24.83 -30.89 5.04
C LYS A 660 -24.20 -32.07 4.29
N THR A 661 -23.29 -31.82 3.35
CA THR A 661 -22.60 -32.90 2.61
C THR A 661 -21.62 -33.71 3.46
N GLN A 662 -21.16 -33.14 4.59
CA GLN A 662 -20.25 -33.80 5.52
C GLN A 662 -21.00 -34.70 6.53
N VAL A 663 -22.33 -34.60 6.60
CA VAL A 663 -23.18 -35.50 7.40
C VAL A 663 -23.35 -36.82 6.65
N ILE A 664 -22.72 -37.88 7.16
CA ILE A 664 -22.76 -39.22 6.57
C ILE A 664 -24.04 -39.95 7.00
N ASP A 665 -24.86 -40.41 6.04
CA ASP A 665 -26.17 -41.04 6.31
C ASP A 665 -26.07 -42.34 7.14
N ARG A 666 -24.91 -43.03 7.09
CA ARG A 666 -24.68 -44.30 7.79
C ARG A 666 -24.67 -44.19 9.32
N SER A 667 -24.37 -43.03 9.91
CA SER A 667 -24.41 -42.83 11.37
C SER A 667 -25.81 -42.52 11.91
N LEU A 668 -26.76 -42.24 11.01
CA LEU A 668 -28.14 -41.84 11.35
C LEU A 668 -29.12 -43.03 11.36
N GLU A 669 -28.74 -44.18 10.79
CA GLU A 669 -29.57 -45.39 10.75
C GLU A 669 -29.79 -46.03 12.14
N SER A 670 -28.85 -45.82 13.07
CA SER A 670 -28.90 -46.40 14.43
C SER A 670 -29.75 -45.60 15.43
N ILE A 671 -30.06 -44.32 15.15
CA ILE A 671 -30.81 -43.42 16.07
C ILE A 671 -31.83 -42.55 15.28
N PRO A 672 -33.07 -43.04 15.10
CA PRO A 672 -34.09 -42.34 14.30
C PRO A 672 -34.42 -40.91 14.77
N SER A 673 -34.36 -40.66 16.08
CA SER A 673 -34.62 -39.32 16.64
C SER A 673 -33.55 -38.30 16.27
N LEU A 674 -32.27 -38.72 16.22
CA LEU A 674 -31.16 -37.86 15.82
C LEU A 674 -31.19 -37.61 14.30
N LYS A 675 -31.56 -38.62 13.52
CA LYS A 675 -31.79 -38.47 12.07
C LYS A 675 -32.83 -37.39 11.78
N ARG A 676 -34.02 -37.51 12.39
CA ARG A 676 -35.09 -36.53 12.25
C ARG A 676 -34.66 -35.14 12.70
N TYR A 677 -34.00 -35.03 13.85
CA TYR A 677 -33.48 -33.74 14.35
C TYR A 677 -32.53 -33.07 13.36
N THR A 678 -31.57 -33.84 12.84
CA THR A 678 -30.56 -33.34 11.90
C THR A 678 -31.20 -32.90 10.58
N GLU A 679 -32.14 -33.70 10.06
CA GLU A 679 -32.89 -33.36 8.85
C GLU A 679 -33.71 -32.09 9.03
N GLU A 680 -34.44 -31.95 10.14
CA GLU A 680 -35.21 -30.76 10.50
C GLU A 680 -34.29 -29.53 10.65
N ALA A 681 -33.16 -29.67 11.33
CA ALA A 681 -32.19 -28.59 11.53
C ALA A 681 -31.60 -28.05 10.22
N PHE A 682 -31.19 -28.92 9.31
CA PHE A 682 -30.68 -28.49 8.00
C PHE A 682 -31.78 -28.01 7.06
N LEU A 683 -33.01 -28.50 7.18
CA LEU A 683 -34.16 -27.96 6.46
C LEU A 683 -34.46 -26.52 6.91
N GLU A 684 -34.51 -26.29 8.22
CA GLU A 684 -34.67 -24.95 8.81
C GLU A 684 -33.53 -24.02 8.38
N ALA A 685 -32.29 -24.51 8.42
CA ALA A 685 -31.13 -23.68 8.10
C ALA A 685 -31.01 -23.30 6.61
N LEU A 686 -31.65 -24.06 5.72
CA LEU A 686 -31.64 -23.83 4.27
C LEU A 686 -32.90 -23.12 3.74
N ALA A 687 -33.89 -22.87 4.59
CA ALA A 687 -35.06 -22.06 4.26
C ALA A 687 -34.67 -20.58 4.00
#